data_AF-A0A5S4GLK4-F1
#
_entry.id   AF-A0A5S4GLK4-F1
#
_cell.length_a   1.000
_cell.length_b   1.000
_cell.length_c   1.000
_cell.angle_alpha   90.00
_cell.angle_beta   90.00
_cell.angle_gamma   90.00
#
_symmetry.space_group_name_H-M   'P 1'
#
loop_
_entity.id
_entity.type
_entity.pdbx_description
1 polymer ?
#
loop_
_entity_poly.entity_id
_entity_poly.type
_entity_poly.pdbx_seq_one_letter_code
_entity_poly.pdbx_strand_id
1 'polypeptide(L)'
;MTTPAVALAGMPGKAAAAVTPTPAPAQTATPAPQAQAAAKKIPAFPGAEGAGMYTTGGRGGAVYEVTTLDDSGPGSLREAVAKSDGTVVFRVAGNIRIKGGLDITGSNLTIAGQTAPGHGVTVIGNETQIKGDNIILRHLRFRGGDELGTGIDTFSARGVRDIIIDHCSFSWGVDECFSVYGNTNVTVQWCLISEGLTNSVHDKGRHGMGGLWGGDTITYHHNLLVHQNARNPRFSFTEGMDMVVDHRNNVIYNHGITSCYGGEWSNGVNMVGNYYKPGPNTLPPIAKEILAPGRFGQWHVSGNEVEGHPDVTADNTLGITFPIGGITLLPKPVEFENGITEQTPQQAYATVLEQAGAILPRRDAIDARLVHEVRTGTGRHINSQKDVGGFLPLPTEVTAPADSDHDGMPDEWETAQGLNPESADDAKTVGGDGYTNLERYLNSVQRAGARNPEVAITSPTIDQVFAAAKDKQPVAITADAKALDGASIAKVEFFHGDEKIGESTAAPYQATWKGVTDGTYYVTARATDSTGSATTSSMVPIHVNRVRTHSGWQVQDIGEVPIPGNTALKDGVFTIKGSGKIAGWNDSFHFAYKSVGFSKRGEVIEITARLDSVSKNHVDAVAGIMVRQDLEPNSPFMMAGIGYSASNEDGSGRRAKAIRVASNGRTPSVGVWPAAGQDPLGEKPYWLRLVCRSLPSGGDTEFEAFLSSNSLNWDRIGYERIVMRTGRFYIGLAVDGNQEPNGVHTYTTATFSLVKVNR
;
A
#
# COMPACT_ATOMS: atom_id res chain seq x y z
N MET A 1 25.78 -8.32 45.52
CA MET A 1 27.07 -7.77 46.01
C MET A 1 26.81 -6.34 46.46
N THR A 2 27.47 -5.98 47.56
CA THR A 2 27.34 -4.80 48.41
C THR A 2 27.70 -3.46 47.73
N THR A 3 26.80 -2.46 47.88
CA THR A 3 26.95 -0.99 48.20
C THR A 3 28.29 -0.25 47.93
N PRO A 4 28.34 1.11 47.76
CA PRO A 4 27.46 2.12 48.39
C PRO A 4 27.18 3.45 47.63
N ALA A 5 26.26 4.23 48.21
CA ALA A 5 26.07 5.67 48.05
C ALA A 5 27.15 6.49 48.80
N VAL A 6 27.46 7.71 48.35
CA VAL A 6 28.31 8.68 49.06
C VAL A 6 27.53 9.96 49.32
N ALA A 7 27.53 10.36 50.59
CA ALA A 7 26.94 11.57 51.15
C ALA A 7 27.90 12.77 51.08
N LEU A 8 27.35 13.97 50.96
CA LEU A 8 28.04 15.26 51.11
C LEU A 8 28.11 15.68 52.60
N ALA A 9 29.30 16.07 53.05
CA ALA A 9 29.55 16.74 54.32
C ALA A 9 30.32 18.05 54.05
N GLY A 10 29.97 19.12 54.78
CA GLY A 10 30.38 20.49 54.46
C GLY A 10 31.47 21.14 55.33
N MET A 11 31.84 22.35 54.86
CA MET A 11 32.34 23.57 55.55
C MET A 11 33.74 23.53 56.22
N PRO A 12 34.50 24.66 56.32
CA PRO A 12 34.06 26.05 56.58
C PRO A 12 34.78 27.21 55.84
N GLY A 13 34.29 28.44 56.04
CA GLY A 13 34.75 29.67 55.39
C GLY A 13 35.95 30.40 56.03
N LYS A 14 36.43 31.43 55.32
CA LYS A 14 37.29 32.52 55.83
C LYS A 14 36.97 33.82 55.08
N ALA A 15 36.96 34.93 55.84
CA ALA A 15 36.58 36.26 55.38
C ALA A 15 37.80 37.16 55.04
N ALA A 16 37.55 38.01 54.04
CA ALA A 16 37.98 39.41 53.81
C ALA A 16 39.46 39.83 53.83
N ALA A 17 39.88 40.43 52.71
CA ALA A 17 40.76 41.61 52.69
C ALA A 17 40.21 42.63 51.67
N ALA A 18 40.08 43.88 52.11
CA ALA A 18 39.57 45.01 51.34
C ALA A 18 40.67 45.59 50.45
N VAL A 19 40.34 45.88 49.19
CA VAL A 19 41.18 46.67 48.27
C VAL A 19 40.33 47.82 47.73
N THR A 20 40.78 49.04 48.01
CA THR A 20 40.26 50.30 47.48
C THR A 20 40.57 50.43 45.98
N PRO A 21 39.61 50.87 45.13
CA PRO A 21 39.83 51.01 43.70
C PRO A 21 40.55 52.33 43.33
N THR A 22 41.57 52.22 42.49
CA THR A 22 42.18 53.31 41.73
C THR A 22 41.23 53.73 40.59
N PRO A 23 41.05 55.03 40.27
CA PRO A 23 40.13 55.43 39.21
C PRO A 23 40.66 55.06 37.83
N ALA A 24 39.87 54.29 37.07
CA ALA A 24 40.11 53.99 35.67
C ALA A 24 39.66 55.17 34.78
N PRO A 25 40.35 55.42 33.64
CA PRO A 25 40.02 56.52 32.73
C PRO A 25 38.66 56.31 32.07
N ALA A 26 37.97 57.40 31.76
CA ALA A 26 36.65 57.42 31.12
C ALA A 26 36.64 56.57 29.84
N GLN A 27 35.91 55.44 29.89
CA GLN A 27 35.55 54.69 28.69
C GLN A 27 34.46 55.47 27.96
N THR A 28 34.80 55.94 26.76
CA THR A 28 33.83 56.33 25.74
C THR A 28 32.84 55.18 25.54
N ALA A 29 31.56 55.45 25.76
CA ALA A 29 30.49 54.49 25.52
C ALA A 29 30.51 54.03 24.05
N THR A 30 30.88 52.77 23.83
CA THR A 30 30.63 52.09 22.56
C THR A 30 29.10 52.03 22.37
N PRO A 31 28.55 52.44 21.21
CA PRO A 31 27.12 52.30 20.98
C PRO A 31 26.75 50.82 21.11
N ALA A 32 25.64 50.56 21.81
CA ALA A 32 25.06 49.23 21.90
C ALA A 32 24.92 48.64 20.49
N PRO A 33 25.21 47.34 20.28
CA PRO A 33 24.93 46.72 18.99
C PRO A 33 23.45 46.95 18.69
N GLN A 34 23.19 47.71 17.61
CA GLN A 34 21.84 47.83 17.07
C GLN A 34 21.34 46.39 16.90
N ALA A 35 20.20 46.08 17.54
CA ALA A 35 19.50 44.85 17.28
C ALA A 35 19.27 44.78 15.77
N GLN A 36 20.07 43.96 15.09
CA GLN A 36 19.88 43.65 13.69
C GLN A 36 18.49 43.02 13.64
N ALA A 37 17.52 43.72 13.07
CA ALA A 37 16.18 43.17 12.88
C ALA A 37 16.36 41.80 12.25
N ALA A 38 15.92 40.73 12.94
CA ALA A 38 16.02 39.38 12.43
C ALA A 38 15.38 39.37 11.04
N ALA A 39 16.14 38.97 10.01
CA ALA A 39 15.62 38.89 8.66
C ALA A 39 14.34 38.03 8.69
N LYS A 40 13.25 38.55 8.15
CA LYS A 40 11.96 37.86 8.12
C LYS A 40 12.15 36.54 7.37
N LYS A 41 12.01 35.40 8.05
CA LYS A 41 12.06 34.07 7.40
C LYS A 41 10.91 33.96 6.41
N ILE A 42 11.20 33.56 5.18
CA ILE A 42 10.22 33.43 4.08
C ILE A 42 9.89 31.95 3.92
N PRO A 43 8.60 31.54 4.01
CA PRO A 43 8.21 30.16 3.77
C PRO A 43 8.65 29.65 2.40
N ALA A 44 8.83 28.34 2.25
CA ALA A 44 9.22 27.67 1.00
C ALA A 44 8.37 28.11 -0.19
N PHE A 45 7.06 28.21 0.04
CA PHE A 45 6.05 28.77 -0.87
C PHE A 45 4.83 29.20 -0.05
N PRO A 46 3.91 30.02 -0.59
CA PRO A 46 2.64 30.32 0.08
C PRO A 46 1.86 29.04 0.39
N GLY A 47 1.57 28.80 1.67
CA GLY A 47 0.89 27.58 2.13
C GLY A 47 1.82 26.43 2.56
N ALA A 48 3.15 26.64 2.56
CA ALA A 48 4.07 25.74 3.24
C ALA A 48 3.93 25.89 4.77
N GLU A 49 3.73 24.77 5.47
CA GLU A 49 3.56 24.74 6.92
C GLU A 49 4.41 23.65 7.59
N GLY A 50 4.38 23.56 8.92
CA GLY A 50 5.12 22.55 9.67
C GLY A 50 6.63 22.79 9.75
N ALA A 51 7.36 21.79 10.22
CA ALA A 51 8.79 21.89 10.49
C ALA A 51 9.60 22.42 9.29
N GLY A 52 9.48 21.76 8.14
CA GLY A 52 10.20 22.08 6.90
C GLY A 52 9.71 23.34 6.18
N MET A 53 8.80 24.14 6.75
CA MET A 53 8.19 25.27 6.04
C MET A 53 9.17 26.34 5.55
N TYR A 54 10.38 26.41 6.11
CA TYR A 54 11.41 27.38 5.72
C TYR A 54 12.51 26.80 4.82
N THR A 55 12.34 25.57 4.32
CA THR A 55 13.19 25.03 3.26
C THR A 55 13.23 26.00 2.09
N THR A 56 14.43 26.38 1.64
CA THR A 56 14.60 27.40 0.59
C THR A 56 14.67 26.78 -0.80
N GLY A 57 15.03 25.49 -0.89
CA GLY A 57 15.18 24.79 -2.16
C GLY A 57 16.16 25.53 -3.06
N GLY A 58 15.77 25.68 -4.33
CA GLY A 58 16.53 26.33 -5.39
C GLY A 58 16.36 27.84 -5.52
N ARG A 59 15.80 28.53 -4.51
CA ARG A 59 15.49 29.96 -4.56
C ARG A 59 16.69 30.80 -5.00
N GLY A 60 16.52 31.55 -6.09
CA GLY A 60 17.55 32.43 -6.67
C GLY A 60 18.71 31.70 -7.37
N GLY A 61 18.64 30.38 -7.46
CA GLY A 61 19.65 29.53 -8.10
C GLY A 61 19.53 29.45 -9.62
N ALA A 62 20.16 28.43 -10.20
CA ALA A 62 20.06 28.11 -11.62
C ALA A 62 18.71 27.49 -11.99
N VAL A 63 18.44 27.34 -13.29
CA VAL A 63 17.27 26.63 -13.82
C VAL A 63 17.75 25.40 -14.59
N TYR A 64 17.12 24.25 -14.32
CA TYR A 64 17.43 22.98 -14.95
C TYR A 64 16.20 22.44 -15.65
N GLU A 65 16.20 22.46 -16.97
CA GLU A 65 15.08 21.97 -17.76
C GLU A 65 15.18 20.46 -17.99
N VAL A 66 14.10 19.74 -17.67
CA VAL A 66 13.89 18.36 -18.10
C VAL A 66 13.19 18.39 -19.45
N THR A 67 13.90 17.99 -20.50
CA THR A 67 13.48 18.08 -21.91
C THR A 67 13.34 16.73 -22.59
N THR A 68 13.63 15.63 -21.88
CA THR A 68 13.41 14.26 -22.38
C THR A 68 12.76 13.37 -21.33
N LEU A 69 12.02 12.36 -21.79
CA LEU A 69 11.48 11.28 -20.96
C LEU A 69 12.47 10.12 -20.78
N ASP A 70 13.63 10.19 -21.43
CA ASP A 70 14.70 9.21 -21.27
C ASP A 70 15.19 9.18 -19.81
N ASP A 71 15.49 7.98 -19.32
CA ASP A 71 15.98 7.73 -17.96
C ASP A 71 17.28 8.50 -17.64
N SER A 72 18.15 8.69 -18.64
CA SER A 72 19.46 9.32 -18.47
C SER A 72 19.93 10.00 -19.74
N GLY A 73 20.96 10.85 -19.59
CA GLY A 73 21.53 11.64 -20.68
C GLY A 73 21.08 13.11 -20.61
N PRO A 74 21.54 13.93 -21.57
CA PRO A 74 21.24 15.36 -21.62
C PRO A 74 19.75 15.67 -21.52
N GLY A 75 19.37 16.53 -20.57
CA GLY A 75 17.99 16.97 -20.38
C GLY A 75 17.08 15.96 -19.67
N SER A 76 17.63 14.86 -19.15
CA SER A 76 16.88 13.90 -18.35
C SER A 76 16.65 14.39 -16.92
N LEU A 77 15.58 13.91 -16.27
CA LEU A 77 15.35 14.17 -14.85
C LEU A 77 16.54 13.74 -14.00
N ARG A 78 17.16 12.60 -14.31
CA ARG A 78 18.33 12.08 -13.59
C ARG A 78 19.53 13.02 -13.62
N GLU A 79 19.77 13.68 -14.75
CA GLU A 79 20.82 14.70 -14.84
C GLU A 79 20.47 15.95 -14.01
N ALA A 80 19.21 16.40 -14.09
CA ALA A 80 18.76 17.60 -13.40
C ALA A 80 18.84 17.45 -11.86
N VAL A 81 18.40 16.31 -11.31
CA VAL A 81 18.39 16.06 -9.85
C VAL A 81 19.77 15.73 -9.26
N ALA A 82 20.79 15.58 -10.10
CA ALA A 82 22.17 15.43 -9.68
C ALA A 82 22.91 16.78 -9.52
N LYS A 83 22.34 17.88 -10.05
CA LYS A 83 22.85 19.25 -9.91
C LYS A 83 22.38 19.87 -8.59
N SER A 84 23.00 20.94 -8.13
CA SER A 84 22.64 21.64 -6.88
C SER A 84 22.36 23.11 -7.16
N ASP A 85 21.77 23.82 -6.19
CA ASP A 85 21.61 25.28 -6.22
C ASP A 85 20.74 25.76 -7.39
N GLY A 86 19.55 25.17 -7.55
CA GLY A 86 18.68 25.52 -8.67
C GLY A 86 17.27 24.91 -8.64
N THR A 87 16.47 25.31 -9.61
CA THR A 87 15.08 24.88 -9.79
C THR A 87 14.96 24.00 -11.03
N VAL A 88 14.48 22.78 -10.85
CA VAL A 88 14.16 21.84 -11.91
C VAL A 88 12.74 22.10 -12.42
N VAL A 89 12.63 22.41 -13.71
CA VAL A 89 11.37 22.62 -14.43
C VAL A 89 11.21 21.58 -15.55
N PHE A 90 9.98 21.29 -15.96
CA PHE A 90 9.67 20.24 -16.93
C PHE A 90 9.13 20.84 -18.23
N ARG A 91 9.84 20.58 -19.33
CA ARG A 91 9.43 20.91 -20.71
C ARG A 91 8.78 19.73 -21.43
N VAL A 92 8.55 18.62 -20.73
CA VAL A 92 7.95 17.38 -21.26
C VAL A 92 6.84 16.87 -20.36
N ALA A 93 5.90 16.14 -20.96
CA ALA A 93 4.85 15.40 -20.27
C ALA A 93 4.96 13.92 -20.63
N GLY A 94 4.67 13.02 -19.68
CA GLY A 94 4.75 11.59 -19.93
C GLY A 94 5.27 10.78 -18.75
N ASN A 95 5.52 9.50 -19.03
CA ASN A 95 6.16 8.61 -18.06
C ASN A 95 7.67 8.60 -18.26
N ILE A 96 8.42 8.92 -17.21
CA ILE A 96 9.87 8.75 -17.15
C ILE A 96 10.12 7.37 -16.54
N ARG A 97 10.49 6.42 -17.39
CA ARG A 97 10.72 5.03 -16.96
C ARG A 97 12.17 4.84 -16.54
N ILE A 98 12.41 4.73 -15.25
CA ILE A 98 13.76 4.59 -14.69
C ILE A 98 14.23 3.13 -14.76
N LYS A 99 15.44 2.89 -15.26
CA LYS A 99 15.99 1.52 -15.43
C LYS A 99 16.77 1.06 -14.19
N GLY A 100 17.24 1.99 -13.39
CA GLY A 100 17.81 1.78 -12.06
C GLY A 100 17.25 2.84 -11.08
N GLY A 101 17.50 2.65 -9.79
CA GLY A 101 17.07 3.60 -8.75
C GLY A 101 17.47 5.04 -9.10
N LEU A 102 16.56 5.99 -8.83
CA LEU A 102 16.78 7.42 -9.06
C LEU A 102 17.18 8.10 -7.75
N ASP A 103 18.45 8.45 -7.62
CA ASP A 103 18.93 9.24 -6.50
C ASP A 103 18.88 10.75 -6.83
N ILE A 104 18.18 11.52 -6.00
CA ILE A 104 18.24 12.98 -5.97
C ILE A 104 19.44 13.34 -5.08
N THR A 105 20.62 13.44 -5.69
CA THR A 105 21.89 13.70 -4.99
C THR A 105 22.20 15.18 -4.84
N GLY A 106 21.54 16.03 -5.62
CA GLY A 106 21.66 17.48 -5.53
C GLY A 106 21.06 18.05 -4.25
N SER A 107 21.62 19.17 -3.77
CA SER A 107 21.12 19.92 -2.61
C SER A 107 20.73 21.34 -3.02
N ASN A 108 19.95 22.03 -2.19
CA ASN A 108 19.42 23.37 -2.50
C ASN A 108 18.62 23.34 -3.82
N LEU A 109 17.67 22.41 -3.91
CA LEU A 109 16.90 22.16 -5.13
C LEU A 109 15.40 22.40 -4.91
N THR A 110 14.76 23.02 -5.90
CA THR A 110 13.30 22.99 -6.05
C THR A 110 12.97 22.13 -7.26
N ILE A 111 12.17 21.07 -7.10
CA ILE A 111 11.74 20.19 -8.18
C ILE A 111 10.25 20.41 -8.40
N ALA A 112 9.92 21.16 -9.46
CA ALA A 112 8.60 21.74 -9.68
C ALA A 112 7.79 20.98 -10.75
N GLY A 113 7.17 19.87 -10.38
CA GLY A 113 6.37 19.02 -11.28
C GLY A 113 5.18 19.73 -11.93
N GLN A 114 4.66 20.80 -11.31
CA GLN A 114 3.55 21.59 -11.85
C GLN A 114 3.89 22.32 -13.15
N THR A 115 5.18 22.48 -13.47
CA THR A 115 5.62 23.12 -14.73
C THR A 115 5.46 22.21 -15.94
N ALA A 116 5.34 20.89 -15.74
CA ALA A 116 5.17 19.96 -16.83
C ALA A 116 3.88 20.27 -17.63
N PRO A 117 3.93 20.24 -18.98
CA PRO A 117 2.74 20.50 -19.78
C PRO A 117 1.70 19.37 -19.68
N GLY A 118 0.50 19.61 -20.22
CA GLY A 118 -0.51 18.58 -20.45
C GLY A 118 -0.95 17.82 -19.20
N HIS A 119 -0.60 16.54 -19.11
CA HIS A 119 -0.97 15.64 -18.01
C HIS A 119 0.10 15.52 -16.91
N GLY A 120 1.20 16.27 -17.04
CA GLY A 120 2.33 16.22 -16.14
C GLY A 120 3.24 15.02 -16.38
N VAL A 121 4.09 14.75 -15.39
CA VAL A 121 5.10 13.67 -15.43
C VAL A 121 4.87 12.64 -14.33
N THR A 122 5.21 11.39 -14.63
CA THR A 122 5.22 10.28 -13.65
C THR A 122 6.54 9.52 -13.76
N VAL A 123 7.24 9.34 -12.65
CA VAL A 123 8.41 8.46 -12.57
C VAL A 123 7.93 7.04 -12.27
N ILE A 124 8.31 6.07 -13.11
CA ILE A 124 7.80 4.69 -13.03
C ILE A 124 8.89 3.62 -13.03
N GLY A 125 8.59 2.50 -12.36
CA GLY A 125 9.24 1.21 -12.58
C GLY A 125 10.41 0.86 -11.65
N ASN A 126 10.87 1.78 -10.80
CA ASN A 126 11.93 1.52 -9.81
C ASN A 126 11.84 2.49 -8.63
N GLU A 127 12.75 2.34 -7.66
CA GLU A 127 12.86 3.19 -6.48
C GLU A 127 13.37 4.61 -6.78
N THR A 128 12.89 5.60 -6.03
CA THR A 128 13.46 6.95 -6.00
C THR A 128 13.87 7.31 -4.58
N GLN A 129 14.99 7.99 -4.41
CA GLN A 129 15.50 8.38 -3.09
C GLN A 129 16.00 9.82 -3.06
N ILE A 130 15.62 10.57 -2.03
CA ILE A 130 16.28 11.84 -1.70
C ILE A 130 17.55 11.57 -0.90
N LYS A 131 18.69 12.06 -1.40
CA LYS A 131 20.00 11.98 -0.75
C LYS A 131 20.62 13.35 -0.44
N GLY A 132 20.16 14.41 -1.08
CA GLY A 132 20.56 15.79 -0.78
C GLY A 132 19.73 16.44 0.33
N ASP A 133 20.15 17.64 0.72
CA ASP A 133 19.54 18.46 1.76
C ASP A 133 18.94 19.74 1.15
N ASN A 134 18.03 20.40 1.88
CA ASN A 134 17.37 21.64 1.45
C ASN A 134 16.63 21.46 0.10
N ILE A 135 15.62 20.59 0.08
CA ILE A 135 14.88 20.22 -1.13
C ILE A 135 13.39 20.51 -1.00
N ILE A 136 12.84 21.19 -2.01
CA ILE A 136 11.41 21.35 -2.23
C ILE A 136 11.00 20.39 -3.36
N LEU A 137 10.04 19.50 -3.13
CA LEU A 137 9.50 18.58 -4.14
C LEU A 137 7.98 18.76 -4.27
N ARG A 138 7.50 19.13 -5.45
CA ARG A 138 6.07 19.43 -5.68
C ARG A 138 5.47 18.77 -6.91
N HIS A 139 4.20 18.35 -6.80
CA HIS A 139 3.36 17.94 -7.93
C HIS A 139 3.93 16.84 -8.84
N LEU A 140 4.68 15.90 -8.25
CA LEU A 140 5.25 14.75 -8.94
C LEU A 140 4.55 13.45 -8.54
N ARG A 141 4.60 12.47 -9.45
CA ARG A 141 4.07 11.12 -9.22
C ARG A 141 5.20 10.10 -9.31
N PHE A 142 5.25 9.20 -8.34
CA PHE A 142 6.21 8.09 -8.29
C PHE A 142 5.44 6.79 -8.14
N ARG A 143 5.67 5.84 -9.04
CA ARG A 143 4.96 4.56 -9.07
C ARG A 143 5.93 3.41 -9.29
N GLY A 144 6.17 2.61 -8.25
CA GLY A 144 7.14 1.51 -8.28
C GLY A 144 6.67 0.37 -9.19
N GLY A 145 5.57 -0.28 -8.81
CA GLY A 145 5.06 -1.48 -9.47
C GLY A 145 5.88 -2.73 -9.17
N ASP A 146 5.42 -3.89 -9.64
CA ASP A 146 6.04 -5.20 -9.38
C ASP A 146 6.92 -5.74 -10.51
N GLU A 147 7.11 -4.98 -11.59
CA GLU A 147 7.75 -5.45 -12.83
C GLU A 147 9.23 -5.81 -12.68
N LEU A 148 9.91 -5.33 -11.63
CA LEU A 148 11.29 -5.72 -11.30
C LEU A 148 11.40 -7.11 -10.66
N GLY A 149 10.29 -7.67 -10.16
CA GLY A 149 10.28 -8.99 -9.53
C GLY A 149 10.99 -9.06 -8.18
N THR A 150 11.23 -7.94 -7.52
CA THR A 150 11.90 -7.84 -6.21
C THR A 150 11.23 -6.81 -5.31
N GLY A 151 11.47 -6.88 -4.01
CA GLY A 151 11.07 -5.85 -3.05
C GLY A 151 11.73 -4.52 -3.36
N ILE A 152 10.91 -3.47 -3.50
CA ILE A 152 11.35 -2.08 -3.67
C ILE A 152 10.50 -1.16 -2.81
N ASP A 153 11.14 -0.12 -2.28
CA ASP A 153 10.45 1.08 -1.81
C ASP A 153 10.18 1.97 -3.03
N THR A 154 8.96 2.47 -3.21
CA THR A 154 8.69 3.38 -4.33
C THR A 154 9.42 4.71 -4.13
N PHE A 155 9.41 5.23 -2.90
CA PHE A 155 10.07 6.47 -2.57
C PHE A 155 10.64 6.47 -1.16
N SER A 156 11.85 6.98 -0.98
CA SER A 156 12.47 7.12 0.34
C SER A 156 13.28 8.40 0.53
N ALA A 157 13.43 8.80 1.79
CA ALA A 157 14.38 9.82 2.22
C ALA A 157 14.87 9.48 3.63
N ARG A 158 16.19 9.38 3.81
CA ARG A 158 16.79 8.98 5.10
C ARG A 158 18.12 9.68 5.36
N GLY A 159 18.27 10.22 6.56
CA GLY A 159 19.49 10.90 6.98
C GLY A 159 19.67 12.27 6.33
N VAL A 160 18.60 12.88 5.83
CA VAL A 160 18.61 14.20 5.18
C VAL A 160 17.92 15.26 6.05
N ARG A 161 18.08 16.53 5.67
CA ARG A 161 17.47 17.65 6.39
C ARG A 161 16.89 18.74 5.50
N ASP A 162 16.01 19.53 6.10
CA ASP A 162 15.41 20.72 5.48
C ASP A 162 14.63 20.34 4.21
N ILE A 163 13.64 19.45 4.33
CA ILE A 163 12.88 18.95 3.18
C ILE A 163 11.41 19.36 3.28
N ILE A 164 10.82 19.78 2.16
CA ILE A 164 9.36 19.84 2.03
C ILE A 164 8.88 19.06 0.80
N ILE A 165 8.00 18.10 1.03
CA ILE A 165 7.34 17.31 -0.02
C ILE A 165 5.86 17.69 0.01
N ASP A 166 5.39 18.31 -1.07
CA ASP A 166 4.05 18.88 -1.16
C ASP A 166 3.31 18.39 -2.41
N HIS A 167 2.05 18.00 -2.29
CA HIS A 167 1.22 17.61 -3.44
C HIS A 167 1.84 16.54 -4.34
N CYS A 168 2.50 15.53 -3.78
CA CYS A 168 3.06 14.42 -4.55
C CYS A 168 2.24 13.13 -4.36
N SER A 169 2.28 12.24 -5.35
CA SER A 169 1.59 10.94 -5.29
C SER A 169 2.59 9.79 -5.36
N PHE A 170 2.42 8.82 -4.46
CA PHE A 170 3.30 7.66 -4.30
C PHE A 170 2.46 6.39 -4.29
N SER A 171 2.70 5.47 -5.22
CA SER A 171 1.91 4.25 -5.31
C SER A 171 2.73 3.02 -5.63
N TRP A 172 2.16 1.86 -5.28
CA TRP A 172 2.62 0.55 -5.76
C TRP A 172 4.02 0.17 -5.29
N GLY A 173 4.29 0.42 -4.00
CA GLY A 173 5.46 -0.14 -3.32
C GLY A 173 5.31 -1.65 -3.13
N VAL A 174 6.41 -2.39 -3.34
CA VAL A 174 6.47 -3.82 -3.05
C VAL A 174 6.92 -4.06 -1.61
N ASP A 175 7.90 -3.30 -1.10
CA ASP A 175 8.23 -3.19 0.33
C ASP A 175 7.39 -2.02 0.91
N GLU A 176 7.80 -0.76 0.74
CA GLU A 176 7.00 0.43 1.12
C GLU A 176 6.62 1.37 -0.04
N CYS A 177 5.47 2.04 0.06
CA CYS A 177 5.14 3.12 -0.87
C CYS A 177 5.96 4.40 -0.60
N PHE A 178 6.10 4.81 0.67
CA PHE A 178 6.68 6.12 1.01
C PHE A 178 7.37 6.15 2.38
N SER A 179 8.69 5.95 2.39
CA SER A 179 9.52 5.87 3.59
C SER A 179 10.39 7.12 3.80
N VAL A 180 9.87 8.10 4.53
CA VAL A 180 10.61 9.32 4.91
C VAL A 180 10.88 9.27 6.41
N TYR A 181 12.06 8.79 6.82
CA TYR A 181 12.36 8.69 8.25
C TYR A 181 13.83 8.90 8.60
N GLY A 182 14.10 9.21 9.87
CA GLY A 182 15.46 9.47 10.35
C GLY A 182 16.03 10.76 9.76
N ASN A 183 15.16 11.75 9.56
CA ASN A 183 15.46 13.05 8.96
C ASN A 183 15.28 14.16 10.00
N THR A 184 15.80 15.35 9.70
CA THR A 184 15.65 16.54 10.56
C THR A 184 14.98 17.67 9.81
N ASN A 185 14.01 18.34 10.43
CA ASN A 185 13.35 19.52 9.85
C ASN A 185 12.68 19.23 8.50
N VAL A 186 11.65 18.38 8.51
CA VAL A 186 10.95 17.93 7.30
C VAL A 186 9.44 18.17 7.41
N THR A 187 8.82 18.61 6.31
CA THR A 187 7.35 18.59 6.15
C THR A 187 6.96 17.68 4.99
N VAL A 188 5.99 16.81 5.21
CA VAL A 188 5.23 16.14 4.15
C VAL A 188 3.78 16.59 4.24
N GLN A 189 3.32 17.28 3.20
CA GLN A 189 1.98 17.88 3.17
C GLN A 189 1.23 17.58 1.88
N TRP A 190 -0.10 17.44 1.98
CA TRP A 190 -0.99 17.27 0.83
C TRP A 190 -0.56 16.13 -0.11
N CYS A 191 0.12 15.08 0.39
CA CYS A 191 0.58 13.97 -0.44
C CYS A 191 -0.43 12.82 -0.43
N LEU A 192 -0.44 12.02 -1.50
CA LEU A 192 -1.25 10.82 -1.63
C LEU A 192 -0.32 9.59 -1.63
N ILE A 193 -0.54 8.66 -0.70
CA ILE A 193 0.25 7.43 -0.54
C ILE A 193 -0.70 6.24 -0.65
N SER A 194 -0.55 5.40 -1.67
CA SER A 194 -1.58 4.42 -2.00
C SER A 194 -1.11 3.05 -2.48
N GLU A 195 -1.93 2.04 -2.22
CA GLU A 195 -1.87 0.72 -2.87
C GLU A 195 -0.48 0.03 -2.77
N GLY A 196 0.02 -0.21 -1.56
CA GLY A 196 1.11 -1.15 -1.35
C GLY A 196 0.70 -2.57 -1.80
N LEU A 197 1.55 -3.22 -2.59
CA LEU A 197 1.19 -4.40 -3.37
C LEU A 197 1.16 -5.69 -2.52
N THR A 198 0.01 -5.99 -1.94
CA THR A 198 -0.17 -6.81 -0.73
C THR A 198 0.34 -8.26 -0.82
N ASN A 199 0.08 -9.00 -1.90
CA ASN A 199 0.62 -10.36 -2.08
C ASN A 199 1.43 -10.48 -3.36
N SER A 200 2.30 -9.50 -3.60
CA SER A 200 3.10 -9.37 -4.82
C SER A 200 4.42 -10.16 -4.77
N VAL A 201 5.51 -9.61 -5.29
CA VAL A 201 6.81 -10.25 -5.48
C VAL A 201 7.76 -10.13 -4.28
N HIS A 202 7.30 -9.60 -3.15
CA HIS A 202 8.12 -9.46 -1.94
C HIS A 202 8.51 -10.84 -1.36
N ASP A 203 9.77 -11.00 -0.97
CA ASP A 203 10.33 -12.25 -0.44
C ASP A 203 9.71 -12.64 0.93
N LYS A 204 9.47 -11.68 1.82
CA LYS A 204 8.70 -11.79 3.08
C LYS A 204 7.21 -12.18 2.92
N GLY A 205 6.68 -12.33 1.70
CA GLY A 205 5.30 -12.77 1.49
C GLY A 205 4.29 -11.62 1.47
N ARG A 206 3.27 -11.67 2.35
CA ARG A 206 2.22 -10.62 2.41
C ARG A 206 2.86 -9.32 2.85
N HIS A 207 2.99 -8.38 1.92
CA HIS A 207 3.66 -7.13 2.13
C HIS A 207 2.97 -6.04 1.32
N GLY A 208 2.48 -4.98 1.96
CA GLY A 208 1.66 -3.95 1.31
C GLY A 208 1.62 -2.72 2.19
N MET A 209 2.76 -2.03 2.27
CA MET A 209 3.03 -1.08 3.34
C MET A 209 2.91 0.37 2.86
N GLY A 210 2.26 1.22 3.68
CA GLY A 210 2.23 2.67 3.45
C GLY A 210 3.61 3.29 3.56
N GLY A 211 4.24 3.20 4.73
CA GLY A 211 5.62 3.67 4.87
C GLY A 211 6.17 3.79 6.28
N LEU A 212 7.49 3.96 6.36
CA LEU A 212 8.23 4.28 7.57
C LEU A 212 8.38 5.79 7.71
N TRP A 213 7.81 6.38 8.77
CA TRP A 213 7.78 7.82 9.02
C TRP A 213 8.49 8.14 10.34
N GLY A 214 9.18 9.27 10.45
CA GLY A 214 9.71 9.72 11.74
C GLY A 214 10.99 10.53 11.62
N GLY A 215 11.44 11.15 12.70
CA GLY A 215 12.60 12.03 12.63
C GLY A 215 12.62 13.02 13.77
N ASP A 216 13.60 13.90 13.72
CA ASP A 216 13.73 15.02 14.64
C ASP A 216 13.05 16.25 14.03
N THR A 217 12.00 16.72 14.71
CA THR A 217 11.24 17.90 14.30
C THR A 217 10.69 17.72 12.88
N ILE A 218 9.72 16.83 12.73
CA ILE A 218 9.11 16.47 11.44
C ILE A 218 7.59 16.58 11.48
N THR A 219 6.98 17.12 10.43
CA THR A 219 5.52 17.31 10.31
C THR A 219 4.97 16.51 9.13
N TYR A 220 3.90 15.76 9.38
CA TYR A 220 3.10 15.08 8.37
C TYR A 220 1.66 15.55 8.49
N HIS A 221 1.18 16.34 7.54
CA HIS A 221 -0.19 16.85 7.61
C HIS A 221 -0.95 16.91 6.29
N HIS A 222 -2.27 16.77 6.38
CA HIS A 222 -3.16 16.78 5.21
C HIS A 222 -2.80 15.75 4.13
N ASN A 223 -2.18 14.62 4.52
CA ASN A 223 -1.88 13.54 3.60
C ASN A 223 -3.02 12.53 3.54
N LEU A 224 -3.13 11.84 2.40
CA LEU A 224 -4.09 10.78 2.15
C LEU A 224 -3.37 9.44 2.05
N LEU A 225 -3.62 8.52 3.00
CA LEU A 225 -3.11 7.15 2.97
C LEU A 225 -4.27 6.19 2.64
N VAL A 226 -4.13 5.42 1.57
CA VAL A 226 -5.24 4.64 0.99
C VAL A 226 -4.81 3.22 0.63
N HIS A 227 -5.62 2.23 1.02
CA HIS A 227 -5.49 0.83 0.60
C HIS A 227 -4.14 0.18 0.93
N GLN A 228 -3.62 0.43 2.13
CA GLN A 228 -2.41 -0.22 2.63
C GLN A 228 -2.78 -1.35 3.58
N ASN A 229 -2.09 -2.48 3.47
CA ASN A 229 -2.27 -3.60 4.37
C ASN A 229 -1.77 -3.28 5.80
N ALA A 230 -0.65 -2.56 5.92
CA ALA A 230 -0.11 -2.10 7.20
C ALA A 230 0.77 -0.83 7.01
N ARG A 231 1.34 -0.33 8.10
CA ARG A 231 2.21 0.88 8.15
C ARG A 231 1.47 2.12 7.63
N ASN A 232 0.44 2.54 8.36
CA ASN A 232 -0.46 3.63 7.98
C ASN A 232 -0.31 4.95 8.77
N PRO A 233 0.89 5.50 9.08
CA PRO A 233 2.25 5.01 8.85
C PRO A 233 2.76 4.08 9.97
N ARG A 234 3.97 3.54 9.81
CA ARG A 234 4.77 3.09 10.97
C ARG A 234 5.72 4.22 11.38
N PHE A 235 5.63 4.68 12.62
CA PHE A 235 6.59 5.60 13.20
C PHE A 235 7.91 4.85 13.50
N SER A 236 9.03 5.30 12.92
CA SER A 236 10.32 4.60 12.95
C SER A 236 11.31 5.28 13.88
N PHE A 237 11.80 4.53 14.86
CA PHE A 237 12.92 4.93 15.70
C PHE A 237 14.24 4.98 14.94
N THR A 238 15.03 6.02 15.21
CA THR A 238 16.44 6.14 14.79
C THR A 238 17.28 6.40 16.03
N GLU A 239 18.29 5.56 16.27
CA GLU A 239 19.17 5.70 17.43
C GLU A 239 19.96 7.01 17.39
N GLY A 240 20.03 7.70 18.52
CA GLY A 240 20.75 8.98 18.65
C GLY A 240 20.01 10.20 18.09
N MET A 241 18.73 10.06 17.74
CA MET A 241 17.88 11.15 17.25
C MET A 241 16.74 11.43 18.23
N ASP A 242 16.49 12.71 18.53
CA ASP A 242 15.35 13.13 19.33
C ASP A 242 14.08 13.05 18.49
N MET A 243 13.35 11.94 18.59
CA MET A 243 12.22 11.69 17.70
C MET A 243 10.99 12.50 18.14
N VAL A 244 10.77 13.63 17.46
CA VAL A 244 9.67 14.59 17.68
C VAL A 244 8.86 14.74 16.40
N VAL A 245 7.64 14.21 16.39
CA VAL A 245 6.80 14.06 15.19
C VAL A 245 5.44 14.72 15.38
N ASP A 246 5.02 15.50 14.39
CA ASP A 246 3.67 16.07 14.31
C ASP A 246 2.87 15.39 13.19
N HIS A 247 1.88 14.58 13.54
CA HIS A 247 1.02 13.85 12.60
C HIS A 247 -0.42 14.34 12.71
N ARG A 248 -0.81 15.26 11.83
CA ARG A 248 -2.09 15.98 11.97
C ARG A 248 -2.93 16.05 10.69
N ASN A 249 -4.25 16.07 10.84
CA ASN A 249 -5.17 16.29 9.71
C ASN A 249 -4.97 15.37 8.50
N ASN A 250 -4.42 14.17 8.70
CA ASN A 250 -4.29 13.16 7.65
C ASN A 250 -5.58 12.35 7.55
N VAL A 251 -5.83 11.78 6.37
CA VAL A 251 -6.92 10.83 6.12
C VAL A 251 -6.34 9.46 5.88
N ILE A 252 -6.78 8.48 6.67
CA ILE A 252 -6.35 7.08 6.56
C ILE A 252 -7.57 6.25 6.17
N TYR A 253 -7.51 5.60 5.01
CA TYR A 253 -8.61 4.82 4.46
C TYR A 253 -8.22 3.39 4.12
N ASN A 254 -9.09 2.43 4.50
CA ASN A 254 -8.96 1.02 4.18
C ASN A 254 -7.63 0.40 4.61
N HIS A 255 -7.17 0.73 5.83
CA HIS A 255 -6.03 0.09 6.47
C HIS A 255 -6.36 -1.38 6.77
N GLY A 256 -5.44 -2.32 6.51
CA GLY A 256 -5.71 -3.76 6.56
C GLY A 256 -5.62 -4.39 7.94
N ILE A 257 -4.45 -4.97 8.20
CA ILE A 257 -4.16 -5.77 9.40
C ILE A 257 -3.61 -4.94 10.56
N THR A 258 -3.20 -3.69 10.31
CA THR A 258 -2.81 -2.70 11.33
C THR A 258 -3.25 -1.29 10.90
N SER A 259 -3.41 -0.40 11.87
CA SER A 259 -3.48 1.05 11.64
C SER A 259 -2.07 1.69 11.71
N CYS A 260 -1.93 2.85 12.36
CA CYS A 260 -0.63 3.43 12.73
C CYS A 260 0.06 2.58 13.82
N TYR A 261 1.39 2.45 13.79
CA TYR A 261 2.12 1.73 14.84
C TYR A 261 3.58 2.16 14.96
N GLY A 262 4.32 1.61 15.93
CA GLY A 262 5.76 1.88 16.13
C GLY A 262 6.02 3.02 17.10
N GLY A 263 6.96 3.90 16.78
CA GLY A 263 7.34 5.07 17.59
C GLY A 263 8.08 4.68 18.87
N GLU A 264 8.88 3.61 18.80
CA GLU A 264 9.64 3.14 19.93
C GLU A 264 10.58 4.25 20.44
N TRP A 265 10.60 4.48 21.76
CA TRP A 265 11.39 5.55 22.41
C TRP A 265 11.22 6.96 21.84
N SER A 266 10.07 7.29 21.23
CA SER A 266 9.81 8.66 20.81
C SER A 266 9.94 9.67 21.96
N ASN A 267 10.54 10.82 21.67
CA ASN A 267 10.52 11.99 22.55
C ASN A 267 9.16 12.70 22.51
N GLY A 268 8.41 12.50 21.43
CA GLY A 268 7.02 12.92 21.32
C GLY A 268 6.43 12.67 19.95
N VAL A 269 5.26 12.04 19.87
CA VAL A 269 4.47 11.98 18.64
C VAL A 269 3.09 12.58 18.93
N ASN A 270 2.76 13.66 18.23
CA ASN A 270 1.42 14.22 18.22
C ASN A 270 0.60 13.52 17.13
N MET A 271 -0.56 12.99 17.48
CA MET A 271 -1.55 12.45 16.56
C MET A 271 -2.86 13.20 16.78
N VAL A 272 -3.09 14.25 15.97
CA VAL A 272 -4.17 15.21 16.22
C VAL A 272 -5.02 15.48 15.00
N GLY A 273 -6.34 15.42 15.15
CA GLY A 273 -7.26 15.87 14.09
C GLY A 273 -7.25 15.01 12.82
N ASN A 274 -6.77 13.77 12.88
CA ASN A 274 -6.77 12.84 11.74
C ASN A 274 -8.14 12.16 11.58
N TYR A 275 -8.47 11.76 10.36
CA TYR A 275 -9.71 11.05 10.03
C TYR A 275 -9.40 9.62 9.58
N TYR A 276 -9.91 8.63 10.33
CA TYR A 276 -9.76 7.21 10.06
C TYR A 276 -11.06 6.64 9.52
N LYS A 277 -10.98 6.02 8.34
CA LYS A 277 -12.12 5.39 7.68
C LYS A 277 -11.80 3.92 7.40
N PRO A 278 -12.34 2.97 8.19
CA PRO A 278 -12.29 1.56 7.85
C PRO A 278 -12.88 1.30 6.46
N GLY A 279 -12.29 0.38 5.70
CA GLY A 279 -12.72 0.03 4.35
C GLY A 279 -12.90 -1.47 4.16
N PRO A 280 -13.15 -1.92 2.91
CA PRO A 280 -13.44 -3.32 2.60
C PRO A 280 -12.40 -4.34 3.05
N ASN A 281 -11.12 -3.98 3.16
CA ASN A 281 -10.04 -4.85 3.63
C ASN A 281 -9.76 -4.73 5.14
N THR A 282 -10.28 -3.72 5.82
CA THR A 282 -10.01 -3.49 7.24
C THR A 282 -10.58 -4.63 8.09
N LEU A 283 -9.72 -5.26 8.89
CA LEU A 283 -10.16 -6.33 9.79
C LEU A 283 -11.00 -5.74 10.94
N PRO A 284 -12.08 -6.43 11.39
CA PRO A 284 -12.95 -5.92 12.44
C PRO A 284 -12.24 -5.52 13.74
N PRO A 285 -11.21 -6.25 14.23
CA PRO A 285 -10.45 -5.82 15.42
C PRO A 285 -9.66 -4.52 15.21
N ILE A 286 -9.30 -4.21 13.97
CA ILE A 286 -8.44 -3.09 13.56
C ILE A 286 -9.26 -1.86 13.16
N ALA A 287 -10.55 -2.03 12.85
CA ALA A 287 -11.44 -0.93 12.42
C ALA A 287 -11.49 0.24 13.41
N LYS A 288 -11.39 -0.05 14.71
CA LYS A 288 -11.41 0.96 15.77
C LYS A 288 -10.03 1.51 16.16
N GLU A 289 -8.95 0.95 15.62
CA GLU A 289 -7.59 1.25 16.06
C GLU A 289 -7.07 2.55 15.41
N ILE A 290 -6.68 3.51 16.24
CA ILE A 290 -5.93 4.71 15.84
C ILE A 290 -4.44 4.39 15.80
N LEU A 291 -3.94 3.72 16.84
CA LEU A 291 -2.51 3.52 17.06
C LEU A 291 -2.23 2.25 17.88
N ALA A 292 -1.26 1.45 17.43
CA ALA A 292 -0.63 0.39 18.21
C ALA A 292 0.85 0.74 18.48
N PRO A 293 1.18 1.48 19.55
CA PRO A 293 2.56 1.85 19.81
C PRO A 293 3.45 0.62 19.96
N GLY A 294 4.71 0.76 19.53
CA GLY A 294 5.78 -0.15 19.90
C GLY A 294 6.14 0.03 21.38
N ARG A 295 7.38 -0.28 21.78
CA ARG A 295 7.77 -0.18 23.19
C ARG A 295 8.19 1.24 23.58
N PHE A 296 7.74 1.69 24.75
CA PHE A 296 8.06 3.02 25.28
C PHE A 296 7.61 4.16 24.33
N GLY A 297 8.18 5.35 24.49
CA GLY A 297 7.83 6.52 23.70
C GLY A 297 6.74 7.38 24.33
N GLN A 298 6.72 8.65 23.94
CA GLN A 298 5.79 9.67 24.41
C GLN A 298 4.81 10.05 23.30
N TRP A 299 3.53 10.12 23.64
CA TRP A 299 2.44 10.26 22.67
C TRP A 299 1.40 11.26 23.15
N HIS A 300 0.97 12.17 22.28
CA HIS A 300 -0.24 12.94 22.46
C HIS A 300 -1.25 12.51 21.38
N VAL A 301 -2.37 11.92 21.78
CA VAL A 301 -3.41 11.43 20.85
C VAL A 301 -4.72 12.10 21.19
N SER A 302 -5.24 12.97 20.32
CA SER A 302 -6.45 13.74 20.60
C SER A 302 -7.18 14.20 19.34
N GLY A 303 -8.50 14.42 19.45
CA GLY A 303 -9.30 15.02 18.39
C GLY A 303 -9.37 14.24 17.07
N ASN A 304 -8.95 12.97 17.04
CA ASN A 304 -9.07 12.12 15.85
C ASN A 304 -10.48 11.55 15.76
N GLU A 305 -10.95 11.34 14.54
CA GLU A 305 -12.23 10.72 14.25
C GLU A 305 -12.04 9.34 13.64
N VAL A 306 -12.83 8.37 14.09
CA VAL A 306 -12.85 7.01 13.55
C VAL A 306 -14.28 6.69 13.09
N GLU A 307 -14.47 6.66 11.77
CA GLU A 307 -15.78 6.43 11.16
C GLU A 307 -16.35 5.07 11.60
N GLY A 308 -17.60 5.05 12.04
CA GLY A 308 -18.25 3.85 12.60
C GLY A 308 -17.94 3.56 14.08
N HIS A 309 -17.06 4.35 14.72
CA HIS A 309 -16.64 4.17 16.12
C HIS A 309 -16.77 5.49 16.92
N PRO A 310 -18.01 5.90 17.26
CA PRO A 310 -18.26 7.14 17.99
C PRO A 310 -17.70 7.14 19.42
N ASP A 311 -17.52 5.96 20.03
CA ASP A 311 -16.86 5.77 21.32
C ASP A 311 -15.38 6.15 21.25
N VAL A 312 -14.66 5.64 20.24
CA VAL A 312 -13.25 6.00 20.01
C VAL A 312 -13.08 7.44 19.55
N THR A 313 -14.03 7.96 18.78
CA THR A 313 -14.04 9.38 18.38
C THR A 313 -14.22 10.30 19.59
N ALA A 314 -15.06 9.92 20.55
CA ALA A 314 -15.26 10.67 21.79
C ALA A 314 -14.07 10.56 22.76
N ASP A 315 -13.43 9.38 22.81
CA ASP A 315 -12.25 9.11 23.63
C ASP A 315 -11.21 8.31 22.83
N ASN A 316 -10.24 9.02 22.27
CA ASN A 316 -9.19 8.42 21.43
C ASN A 316 -8.32 7.40 22.19
N THR A 317 -8.32 7.38 23.54
CA THR A 317 -7.57 6.36 24.29
C THR A 317 -8.11 4.95 24.10
N LEU A 318 -9.40 4.82 23.74
CA LEU A 318 -10.03 3.53 23.39
C LEU A 318 -9.55 2.97 22.04
N GLY A 319 -8.95 3.81 21.20
CA GLY A 319 -8.34 3.44 19.92
C GLY A 319 -6.85 3.09 20.03
N ILE A 320 -6.29 3.02 21.24
CA ILE A 320 -4.86 2.70 21.47
C ILE A 320 -4.70 1.24 21.91
N THR A 321 -3.90 0.47 21.16
CA THR A 321 -3.49 -0.88 21.54
C THR A 321 -2.19 -0.83 22.33
N PHE A 322 -2.26 -0.95 23.66
CA PHE A 322 -1.09 -0.77 24.52
C PHE A 322 -0.07 -1.93 24.42
N PRO A 323 1.24 -1.63 24.30
CA PRO A 323 2.31 -2.62 24.29
C PRO A 323 2.61 -3.17 25.70
N ILE A 324 3.30 -4.30 25.74
CA ILE A 324 3.95 -4.78 26.98
C ILE A 324 5.02 -3.74 27.39
N GLY A 325 4.95 -3.28 28.65
CA GLY A 325 5.83 -2.22 29.17
C GLY A 325 5.24 -0.81 29.09
N GLY A 326 4.13 -0.63 28.38
CA GLY A 326 3.39 0.63 28.31
C GLY A 326 4.07 1.72 27.48
N ILE A 327 3.40 2.87 27.45
CA ILE A 327 3.83 4.13 26.82
C ILE A 327 3.56 5.30 27.77
N THR A 328 4.11 6.48 27.47
CA THR A 328 3.76 7.72 28.16
C THR A 328 2.75 8.51 27.34
N LEU A 329 1.53 8.68 27.85
CA LEU A 329 0.56 9.61 27.27
C LEU A 329 0.80 11.02 27.81
N LEU A 330 1.01 11.96 26.89
CA LEU A 330 1.21 13.38 27.18
C LEU A 330 -0.15 14.09 27.22
N PRO A 331 -0.43 14.89 28.27
CA PRO A 331 -1.71 15.58 28.41
C PRO A 331 -1.90 16.73 27.41
N LYS A 332 -0.83 17.17 26.74
CA LYS A 332 -0.81 18.21 25.72
C LYS A 332 0.17 17.83 24.61
N PRO A 333 0.01 18.36 23.39
CA PRO A 333 0.95 18.08 22.32
C PRO A 333 2.35 18.58 22.68
N VAL A 334 3.37 17.93 22.12
CA VAL A 334 4.72 18.49 22.05
C VAL A 334 4.68 19.72 21.15
N GLU A 335 5.27 20.81 21.62
CA GLU A 335 5.28 22.09 20.90
C GLU A 335 6.24 22.02 19.70
N PHE A 336 5.80 22.57 18.57
CA PHE A 336 6.63 22.78 17.38
C PHE A 336 6.81 24.29 17.19
N GLU A 337 8.03 24.74 16.86
CA GLU A 337 8.30 26.16 16.53
C GLU A 337 7.39 26.62 15.37
N ASN A 338 7.20 25.73 14.40
CA ASN A 338 6.42 25.95 13.19
C ASN A 338 5.27 24.93 13.15
N GLY A 339 4.08 25.37 13.55
CA GLY A 339 2.86 24.56 13.49
C GLY A 339 2.19 24.57 12.12
N ILE A 340 0.95 24.07 12.08
CA ILE A 340 0.10 24.07 10.90
C ILE A 340 -1.22 24.78 11.19
N THR A 341 -1.95 25.17 10.15
CA THR A 341 -3.34 25.58 10.27
C THR A 341 -4.20 24.35 10.55
N GLU A 342 -4.47 24.10 11.83
CA GLU A 342 -5.21 22.92 12.27
C GLU A 342 -6.68 22.96 11.84
N GLN A 343 -7.16 21.84 11.32
CA GLN A 343 -8.55 21.62 10.92
C GLN A 343 -9.23 20.61 11.86
N THR A 344 -10.56 20.63 11.91
CA THR A 344 -11.31 19.48 12.45
C THR A 344 -11.10 18.25 11.54
N PRO A 345 -11.23 17.01 12.04
CA PRO A 345 -11.13 15.82 11.20
C PRO A 345 -12.06 15.83 9.98
N GLN A 346 -13.28 16.35 10.11
CA GLN A 346 -14.23 16.43 8.99
C GLN A 346 -13.82 17.47 7.94
N GLN A 347 -13.27 18.61 8.39
CA GLN A 347 -12.70 19.60 7.47
C GLN A 347 -11.47 19.04 6.77
N ALA A 348 -10.57 18.37 7.52
CA ALA A 348 -9.41 17.68 6.98
C ALA A 348 -9.82 16.63 5.95
N TYR A 349 -10.84 15.81 6.24
CA TYR A 349 -11.40 14.86 5.28
C TYR A 349 -11.81 15.58 3.99
N ALA A 350 -12.63 16.62 4.07
CA ALA A 350 -13.09 17.32 2.88
C ALA A 350 -11.95 17.95 2.07
N THR A 351 -10.98 18.59 2.72
CA THR A 351 -9.88 19.31 2.06
C THR A 351 -8.83 18.36 1.50
N VAL A 352 -8.45 17.31 2.23
CA VAL A 352 -7.51 16.28 1.79
C VAL A 352 -8.02 15.56 0.56
N LEU A 353 -9.30 15.18 0.52
CA LEU A 353 -9.89 14.54 -0.65
C LEU A 353 -9.98 15.46 -1.89
N GLU A 354 -9.91 16.78 -1.71
CA GLU A 354 -9.86 17.72 -2.82
C GLU A 354 -8.41 17.94 -3.29
N GLN A 355 -7.48 18.11 -2.34
CA GLN A 355 -6.17 18.68 -2.62
C GLN A 355 -5.03 17.65 -2.64
N ALA A 356 -5.10 16.55 -1.89
CA ALA A 356 -3.94 15.68 -1.74
C ALA A 356 -3.51 14.97 -3.05
N GLY A 357 -2.20 14.84 -3.26
CA GLY A 357 -1.57 14.23 -4.43
C GLY A 357 -1.17 15.25 -5.52
N ALA A 358 -0.63 14.74 -6.61
CA ALA A 358 -0.21 15.54 -7.76
C ALA A 358 -1.42 16.02 -8.59
N ILE A 359 -1.99 17.15 -8.17
CA ILE A 359 -3.16 17.79 -8.80
C ILE A 359 -2.83 18.79 -9.91
N LEU A 360 -1.57 19.20 -10.03
CA LEU A 360 -1.07 20.08 -11.09
C LEU A 360 -0.09 19.34 -12.00
N PRO A 361 -0.09 19.60 -13.31
CA PRO A 361 -1.06 20.44 -14.04
C PRO A 361 -2.50 19.88 -14.00
N ARG A 362 -2.66 18.59 -13.71
CA ARG A 362 -3.96 17.91 -13.53
C ARG A 362 -3.82 16.78 -12.52
N ARG A 363 -4.90 16.35 -11.86
CA ARG A 363 -4.95 15.05 -11.16
C ARG A 363 -5.15 13.94 -12.19
N ASP A 364 -4.40 12.85 -12.11
CA ASP A 364 -4.55 11.74 -13.06
C ASP A 364 -5.66 10.75 -12.70
N ALA A 365 -5.90 9.80 -13.60
CA ALA A 365 -7.03 8.87 -13.48
C ALA A 365 -6.89 7.86 -12.33
N ILE A 366 -5.67 7.58 -11.86
CA ILE A 366 -5.42 6.68 -10.73
C ILE A 366 -5.69 7.43 -9.43
N ASP A 367 -5.14 8.64 -9.27
CA ASP A 367 -5.37 9.43 -8.06
C ASP A 367 -6.86 9.81 -7.93
N ALA A 368 -7.53 10.09 -9.05
CA ALA A 368 -8.97 10.34 -9.09
C ALA A 368 -9.81 9.12 -8.64
N ARG A 369 -9.40 7.90 -9.06
CA ARG A 369 -10.01 6.64 -8.59
C ARG A 369 -9.91 6.50 -7.08
N LEU A 370 -8.72 6.73 -6.52
CA LEU A 370 -8.45 6.54 -5.10
C LEU A 370 -9.24 7.53 -4.25
N VAL A 371 -9.30 8.80 -4.67
CA VAL A 371 -10.17 9.80 -4.02
C VAL A 371 -11.64 9.37 -4.10
N HIS A 372 -12.10 8.90 -5.26
CA HIS A 372 -13.48 8.42 -5.41
C HIS A 372 -13.77 7.26 -4.45
N GLU A 373 -12.89 6.27 -4.37
CA GLU A 373 -13.00 5.11 -3.48
C GLU A 373 -13.08 5.50 -2.00
N VAL A 374 -12.31 6.50 -1.57
CA VAL A 374 -12.40 7.04 -0.20
C VAL A 374 -13.76 7.69 0.05
N ARG A 375 -14.34 8.40 -0.94
CA ARG A 375 -15.68 9.01 -0.82
C ARG A 375 -16.75 7.95 -0.71
N THR A 376 -16.71 6.94 -1.56
CA THR A 376 -17.75 5.91 -1.67
C THR A 376 -17.59 4.75 -0.69
N GLY A 377 -16.43 4.62 -0.03
CA GLY A 377 -16.14 3.47 0.83
C GLY A 377 -15.92 2.18 0.02
N THR A 378 -15.42 2.29 -1.21
CA THR A 378 -15.18 1.16 -2.14
C THR A 378 -13.69 0.94 -2.40
N GLY A 379 -13.35 0.05 -3.33
CA GLY A 379 -11.97 -0.33 -3.64
C GLY A 379 -11.49 -1.51 -2.80
N ARG A 380 -10.24 -1.92 -3.01
CA ARG A 380 -9.60 -3.01 -2.27
C ARG A 380 -8.09 -2.98 -2.40
N HIS A 381 -7.41 -3.69 -1.51
CA HIS A 381 -5.98 -4.00 -1.64
C HIS A 381 -5.72 -4.81 -2.90
N ILE A 382 -4.59 -4.54 -3.53
CA ILE A 382 -4.22 -5.10 -4.83
C ILE A 382 -2.91 -5.86 -4.71
N ASN A 383 -2.70 -6.84 -5.60
CA ASN A 383 -1.47 -7.64 -5.62
C ASN A 383 -0.52 -7.20 -6.73
N SER A 384 -1.03 -6.50 -7.75
CA SER A 384 -0.27 -5.90 -8.82
C SER A 384 -0.93 -4.60 -9.27
N GLN A 385 -0.14 -3.63 -9.74
CA GLN A 385 -0.67 -2.45 -10.44
C GLN A 385 -1.58 -2.84 -11.62
N LYS A 386 -1.39 -4.04 -12.20
CA LYS A 386 -2.24 -4.54 -13.28
C LYS A 386 -3.67 -4.78 -12.85
N ASP A 387 -3.95 -5.10 -11.60
CA ASP A 387 -5.31 -5.35 -11.10
C ASP A 387 -6.23 -4.11 -11.28
N VAL A 388 -5.63 -2.93 -11.47
CA VAL A 388 -6.30 -1.64 -11.55
C VAL A 388 -6.04 -0.87 -12.86
N GLY A 389 -5.49 -1.52 -13.89
CA GLY A 389 -5.23 -0.88 -15.18
C GLY A 389 -3.75 -0.69 -15.54
N GLY A 390 -2.83 -0.97 -14.61
CA GLY A 390 -1.39 -0.76 -14.79
C GLY A 390 -0.98 0.72 -14.87
N PHE A 391 0.26 0.96 -15.32
CA PHE A 391 0.75 2.33 -15.54
C PHE A 391 -0.10 3.05 -16.59
N LEU A 392 -0.58 4.26 -16.27
CA LEU A 392 -1.32 5.07 -17.23
C LEU A 392 -0.40 5.53 -18.37
N PRO A 393 -0.73 5.26 -19.64
CA PRO A 393 -0.03 5.88 -20.75
C PRO A 393 -0.42 7.37 -20.80
N LEU A 394 0.52 8.24 -20.42
CA LEU A 394 0.33 9.69 -20.46
C LEU A 394 0.67 10.23 -21.86
N PRO A 395 -0.12 11.18 -22.42
CA PRO A 395 0.19 11.81 -23.70
C PRO A 395 1.55 12.52 -23.67
N THR A 396 2.40 12.25 -24.67
CA THR A 396 3.74 12.83 -24.81
C THR A 396 3.83 13.97 -25.83
N GLU A 397 2.90 14.00 -26.78
CA GLU A 397 2.82 15.01 -27.85
C GLU A 397 2.17 16.31 -27.35
N VAL A 398 2.71 16.89 -26.28
CA VAL A 398 2.26 18.17 -25.72
C VAL A 398 3.41 19.16 -25.73
N THR A 399 3.23 20.27 -26.44
CA THR A 399 4.23 21.34 -26.51
C THR A 399 4.25 22.11 -25.19
N ALA A 400 5.42 22.23 -24.58
CA ALA A 400 5.60 23.13 -23.46
C ALA A 400 5.43 24.60 -23.91
N PRO A 401 4.96 25.49 -23.03
CA PRO A 401 4.97 26.92 -23.31
C PRO A 401 6.38 27.40 -23.71
N ALA A 402 6.45 28.35 -24.65
CA ALA A 402 7.69 29.01 -25.03
C ALA A 402 8.31 29.73 -23.83
N ASP A 403 9.63 29.71 -23.78
CA ASP A 403 10.51 30.22 -22.72
C ASP A 403 11.82 30.54 -23.46
N SER A 404 11.94 31.78 -23.93
CA SER A 404 12.91 32.18 -24.95
C SER A 404 14.32 32.36 -24.39
N ASP A 405 14.43 32.69 -23.11
CA ASP A 405 15.70 32.85 -22.40
C ASP A 405 16.06 31.69 -21.45
N HIS A 406 15.18 30.69 -21.34
CA HIS A 406 15.35 29.46 -20.57
C HIS A 406 15.47 29.69 -19.06
N ASP A 407 14.73 30.66 -18.53
CA ASP A 407 14.71 31.00 -17.11
C ASP A 407 13.62 30.28 -16.30
N GLY A 408 12.86 29.41 -16.97
CA GLY A 408 11.83 28.57 -16.38
C GLY A 408 10.47 29.25 -16.25
N MET A 409 10.34 30.49 -16.70
CA MET A 409 9.08 31.21 -16.83
C MET A 409 8.63 31.25 -18.30
N PRO A 410 7.34 31.03 -18.61
CA PRO A 410 6.86 31.19 -19.97
C PRO A 410 6.83 32.65 -20.43
N ASP A 411 7.19 32.90 -21.70
CA ASP A 411 7.17 34.24 -22.32
C ASP A 411 5.83 34.97 -22.12
N GLU A 412 4.73 34.23 -22.22
CA GLU A 412 3.37 34.76 -22.04
C GLU A 412 3.13 35.24 -20.61
N TRP A 413 3.64 34.49 -19.62
CA TRP A 413 3.52 34.85 -18.22
C TRP A 413 4.38 36.08 -17.89
N GLU A 414 5.62 36.10 -18.39
CA GLU A 414 6.54 37.23 -18.20
C GLU A 414 5.98 38.52 -18.79
N THR A 415 5.50 38.46 -20.04
CA THR A 415 4.85 39.60 -20.69
C THR A 415 3.66 40.10 -19.88
N ALA A 416 2.86 39.19 -19.31
CA ALA A 416 1.72 39.53 -18.47
C ALA A 416 2.13 40.17 -17.12
N GLN A 417 3.33 39.89 -16.62
CA GLN A 417 3.92 40.53 -15.43
C GLN A 417 4.74 41.79 -15.75
N GLY A 418 4.88 42.15 -17.03
CA GLY A 418 5.70 43.30 -17.47
C GLY A 418 7.21 43.05 -17.41
N LEU A 419 7.61 41.78 -17.47
CA LEU A 419 8.99 41.29 -17.54
C LEU A 419 9.46 41.18 -18.99
N ASN A 420 10.74 40.87 -19.22
CA ASN A 420 11.32 40.80 -20.55
C ASN A 420 11.66 39.34 -20.91
N PRO A 421 10.90 38.68 -21.81
CA PRO A 421 11.09 37.26 -22.19
C PRO A 421 12.44 36.85 -22.78
N GLU A 422 13.38 37.78 -22.90
CA GLU A 422 14.72 37.60 -23.47
C GLU A 422 15.81 37.86 -22.41
N SER A 423 15.45 37.91 -21.12
CA SER A 423 16.29 38.35 -20.00
C SER A 423 16.17 37.46 -18.76
N ALA A 424 16.90 36.34 -18.78
CA ALA A 424 16.90 35.33 -17.71
C ALA A 424 17.33 35.83 -16.31
N ASP A 425 17.87 37.04 -16.21
CA ASP A 425 18.19 37.68 -14.93
C ASP A 425 16.93 38.08 -14.15
N ASP A 426 15.79 38.28 -14.82
CA ASP A 426 14.59 38.75 -14.16
C ASP A 426 13.87 37.66 -13.35
N ALA A 427 14.01 36.37 -13.71
CA ALA A 427 13.60 35.21 -12.89
C ALA A 427 14.05 35.30 -11.43
N LYS A 428 15.26 35.83 -11.19
CA LYS A 428 15.90 35.92 -9.87
C LYS A 428 15.49 37.18 -9.09
N THR A 429 14.76 38.10 -9.71
CA THR A 429 14.36 39.35 -9.07
C THR A 429 13.42 39.10 -7.91
N VAL A 430 13.83 39.50 -6.72
CA VAL A 430 13.05 39.37 -5.49
C VAL A 430 12.16 40.60 -5.32
N GLY A 431 10.86 40.36 -5.18
CA GLY A 431 9.89 41.41 -4.90
C GLY A 431 9.61 41.58 -3.41
N GLY A 432 8.67 42.46 -3.06
CA GLY A 432 8.44 42.88 -1.67
C GLY A 432 7.91 41.78 -0.72
N ASP A 433 7.42 40.67 -1.26
CA ASP A 433 6.98 39.49 -0.52
C ASP A 433 8.14 38.52 -0.17
N GLY A 434 9.33 38.72 -0.76
CA GLY A 434 10.52 37.89 -0.55
C GLY A 434 10.72 36.76 -1.55
N TYR A 435 9.78 36.53 -2.47
CA TYR A 435 9.87 35.50 -3.50
C TYR A 435 10.54 36.03 -4.78
N THR A 436 11.23 35.16 -5.52
CA THR A 436 11.71 35.48 -6.88
C THR A 436 10.56 35.48 -7.89
N ASN A 437 10.75 36.05 -9.08
CA ASN A 437 9.76 35.98 -10.14
C ASN A 437 9.47 34.53 -10.55
N LEU A 438 10.50 33.67 -10.66
CA LEU A 438 10.30 32.25 -10.91
C LEU A 438 9.41 31.60 -9.84
N GLU A 439 9.63 31.87 -8.56
CA GLU A 439 8.76 31.35 -7.49
C GLU A 439 7.32 31.88 -7.61
N ARG A 440 7.12 33.15 -8.02
CA ARG A 440 5.78 33.67 -8.29
C ARG A 440 5.11 32.93 -9.44
N TYR A 441 5.84 32.66 -10.52
CA TYR A 441 5.32 31.86 -11.62
C TYR A 441 4.90 30.48 -11.14
N LEU A 442 5.79 29.76 -10.45
CA LEU A 442 5.53 28.41 -9.93
C LEU A 442 4.29 28.33 -9.04
N ASN A 443 4.02 29.37 -8.26
CA ASN A 443 2.86 29.47 -7.36
C ASN A 443 1.59 30.02 -8.05
N SER A 444 1.71 30.54 -9.28
CA SER A 444 0.59 31.01 -10.10
C SER A 444 0.00 29.92 -11.00
N VAL A 445 0.71 28.80 -11.19
CA VAL A 445 0.26 27.68 -12.04
C VAL A 445 -1.07 27.14 -11.53
N GLN A 446 -2.04 27.04 -12.44
CA GLN A 446 -3.39 26.56 -12.15
C GLN A 446 -3.65 25.20 -12.78
N ARG A 447 -4.67 24.52 -12.27
CA ARG A 447 -5.15 23.26 -12.82
C ARG A 447 -5.65 23.46 -14.25
N ALA A 448 -5.26 22.57 -15.16
CA ALA A 448 -5.79 22.53 -16.50
C ALA A 448 -7.10 21.71 -16.58
N GLY A 449 -8.06 22.24 -17.35
CA GLY A 449 -9.36 21.60 -17.63
C GLY A 449 -10.27 21.36 -16.42
N ALA A 450 -11.31 20.54 -16.61
CA ALA A 450 -12.33 20.27 -15.61
C ALA A 450 -11.82 19.34 -14.48
N ARG A 451 -12.57 19.28 -13.37
CA ARG A 451 -12.42 18.20 -12.38
C ARG A 451 -12.66 16.83 -13.03
N ASN A 452 -11.95 15.82 -12.54
CA ASN A 452 -12.00 14.47 -13.11
C ASN A 452 -13.45 13.94 -13.12
N PRO A 453 -13.88 13.24 -14.17
CA PRO A 453 -15.23 12.69 -14.26
C PRO A 453 -15.48 11.59 -13.21
N GLU A 454 -16.73 11.26 -12.94
CA GLU A 454 -17.12 10.08 -12.18
C GLU A 454 -17.32 8.90 -13.13
N VAL A 455 -16.90 7.68 -12.74
CA VAL A 455 -17.13 6.46 -13.52
C VAL A 455 -17.24 5.23 -12.62
N ALA A 456 -18.20 4.35 -12.90
CA ALA A 456 -18.36 3.08 -12.22
C ALA A 456 -18.84 1.99 -13.20
N ILE A 457 -18.28 0.79 -13.09
CA ILE A 457 -18.82 -0.39 -13.77
C ILE A 457 -20.11 -0.79 -13.06
N THR A 458 -21.19 -0.96 -13.83
CA THR A 458 -22.52 -1.34 -13.32
C THR A 458 -22.83 -2.82 -13.57
N SER A 459 -22.21 -3.42 -14.58
CA SER A 459 -22.19 -4.86 -14.83
C SER A 459 -20.88 -5.20 -15.53
N PRO A 460 -20.19 -6.29 -15.20
CA PRO A 460 -20.52 -7.26 -14.15
C PRO A 460 -20.47 -6.67 -12.72
N THR A 461 -21.10 -7.36 -11.76
CA THR A 461 -20.92 -7.05 -10.33
C THR A 461 -19.63 -7.66 -9.80
N ILE A 462 -19.17 -7.15 -8.65
CA ILE A 462 -18.02 -7.72 -7.92
C ILE A 462 -18.23 -9.22 -7.68
N ASP A 463 -17.19 -10.00 -7.98
CA ASP A 463 -17.09 -11.46 -7.83
C ASP A 463 -18.15 -12.25 -8.64
N GLN A 464 -18.74 -11.66 -9.68
CA GLN A 464 -19.70 -12.34 -10.54
C GLN A 464 -19.07 -13.54 -11.25
N VAL A 465 -19.75 -14.69 -11.16
CA VAL A 465 -19.34 -15.94 -11.79
C VAL A 465 -20.09 -16.17 -13.10
N PHE A 466 -19.34 -16.40 -14.18
CA PHE A 466 -19.83 -16.75 -15.50
C PHE A 466 -19.51 -18.22 -15.81
N ALA A 467 -20.55 -19.01 -16.10
CA ALA A 467 -20.38 -20.38 -16.55
C ALA A 467 -19.99 -20.45 -18.04
N ALA A 468 -18.83 -21.02 -18.34
CA ALA A 468 -18.36 -21.29 -19.69
C ALA A 468 -18.67 -22.75 -20.08
N ALA A 469 -19.75 -22.96 -20.84
CA ALA A 469 -20.11 -24.29 -21.38
C ALA A 469 -19.16 -24.76 -22.51
N LYS A 470 -18.45 -23.81 -23.14
CA LYS A 470 -17.40 -24.05 -24.13
C LYS A 470 -16.05 -23.60 -23.55
N ASP A 471 -14.99 -23.62 -24.36
CA ASP A 471 -13.68 -23.13 -23.92
C ASP A 471 -13.60 -21.60 -23.78
N LYS A 472 -14.62 -20.87 -24.26
CA LYS A 472 -14.69 -19.41 -24.25
C LYS A 472 -16.09 -18.93 -23.86
N GLN A 473 -16.17 -17.83 -23.12
CA GLN A 473 -17.39 -17.16 -22.69
C GLN A 473 -17.27 -15.65 -22.98
N PRO A 474 -18.17 -15.05 -23.78
CA PRO A 474 -18.21 -13.59 -23.91
C PRO A 474 -18.76 -12.96 -22.62
N VAL A 475 -18.18 -11.82 -22.24
CA VAL A 475 -18.60 -11.04 -21.06
C VAL A 475 -18.97 -9.63 -21.52
N ALA A 476 -20.19 -9.19 -21.21
CA ALA A 476 -20.62 -7.82 -21.44
C ALA A 476 -20.25 -6.96 -20.22
N ILE A 477 -19.68 -5.79 -20.49
CA ILE A 477 -19.28 -4.81 -19.48
C ILE A 477 -20.00 -3.51 -19.78
N THR A 478 -20.67 -2.94 -18.78
CA THR A 478 -21.39 -1.67 -18.83
C THR A 478 -20.86 -0.75 -17.74
N ALA A 479 -20.81 0.54 -18.02
CA ALA A 479 -20.40 1.56 -17.06
C ALA A 479 -21.29 2.80 -17.15
N ASP A 480 -21.47 3.45 -16.01
CA ASP A 480 -21.99 4.80 -15.93
C ASP A 480 -20.81 5.78 -15.81
N ALA A 481 -20.91 6.91 -16.50
CA ALA A 481 -19.90 7.96 -16.47
C ALA A 481 -20.56 9.35 -16.50
N LYS A 482 -19.99 10.29 -15.73
CA LYS A 482 -20.51 11.65 -15.60
C LYS A 482 -19.37 12.66 -15.56
N ALA A 483 -19.39 13.64 -16.46
CA ALA A 483 -18.44 14.73 -16.46
C ALA A 483 -18.82 15.81 -15.44
N LEU A 484 -17.81 16.57 -14.98
CA LEU A 484 -17.96 17.67 -14.03
C LEU A 484 -17.65 19.02 -14.70
N ASP A 485 -17.93 20.12 -13.99
CA ASP A 485 -17.60 21.50 -14.37
C ASP A 485 -18.05 21.90 -15.79
N GLY A 486 -19.21 21.39 -16.23
CA GLY A 486 -19.78 21.69 -17.55
C GLY A 486 -19.14 20.97 -18.73
N ALA A 487 -18.16 20.08 -18.50
CA ALA A 487 -17.61 19.21 -19.52
C ALA A 487 -18.59 18.10 -19.94
N SER A 488 -18.27 17.37 -21.01
CA SER A 488 -18.98 16.16 -21.46
C SER A 488 -18.04 14.96 -21.48
N ILE A 489 -18.56 13.74 -21.31
CA ILE A 489 -17.75 12.52 -21.49
C ILE A 489 -17.40 12.35 -22.96
N ALA A 490 -16.09 12.33 -23.29
CA ALA A 490 -15.60 12.11 -24.64
C ALA A 490 -15.53 10.62 -24.98
N LYS A 491 -15.09 9.78 -24.02
CA LYS A 491 -15.05 8.32 -24.16
C LYS A 491 -15.00 7.59 -22.82
N VAL A 492 -15.40 6.32 -22.86
CA VAL A 492 -15.18 5.32 -21.80
C VAL A 492 -14.47 4.12 -22.40
N GLU A 493 -13.28 3.83 -21.87
CA GLU A 493 -12.45 2.68 -22.26
C GLU A 493 -12.58 1.57 -21.21
N PHE A 494 -12.61 0.30 -21.61
CA PHE A 494 -12.73 -0.84 -20.70
C PHE A 494 -11.45 -1.68 -20.76
N PHE A 495 -10.99 -2.18 -19.61
CA PHE A 495 -9.72 -2.89 -19.48
C PHE A 495 -9.89 -4.16 -18.65
N HIS A 496 -9.03 -5.15 -18.94
CA HIS A 496 -8.68 -6.20 -18.01
C HIS A 496 -7.16 -6.19 -17.85
N GLY A 497 -6.66 -6.10 -16.61
CA GLY A 497 -5.23 -5.83 -16.44
C GLY A 497 -4.90 -4.44 -17.01
N ASP A 498 -3.77 -4.35 -17.70
CA ASP A 498 -3.38 -3.23 -18.55
C ASP A 498 -3.86 -3.37 -20.02
N GLU A 499 -4.61 -4.41 -20.35
CA GLU A 499 -5.09 -4.69 -21.72
C GLU A 499 -6.46 -4.05 -21.99
N LYS A 500 -6.55 -3.27 -23.07
CA LYS A 500 -7.82 -2.66 -23.51
C LYS A 500 -8.75 -3.72 -24.12
N ILE A 501 -9.92 -3.85 -23.54
CA ILE A 501 -11.02 -4.71 -24.02
C ILE A 501 -11.79 -4.00 -25.15
N GLY A 502 -12.10 -2.72 -24.96
CA GLY A 502 -12.95 -1.95 -25.86
C GLY A 502 -13.14 -0.50 -25.45
N GLU A 503 -13.93 0.23 -26.22
CA GLU A 503 -14.23 1.65 -26.00
C GLU A 503 -15.67 1.96 -26.44
N SER A 504 -16.30 2.90 -25.77
CA SER A 504 -17.54 3.54 -26.20
C SER A 504 -17.41 5.06 -26.11
N THR A 505 -17.95 5.78 -27.10
CA THR A 505 -17.97 7.25 -27.17
C THR A 505 -19.34 7.84 -26.87
N ALA A 506 -20.37 7.01 -26.62
CA ALA A 506 -21.72 7.46 -26.31
C ALA A 506 -22.40 6.52 -25.30
N ALA A 507 -23.33 7.07 -24.50
CA ALA A 507 -24.16 6.30 -23.58
C ALA A 507 -25.23 5.48 -24.35
N PRO A 508 -25.60 4.27 -23.88
CA PRO A 508 -25.01 3.56 -22.75
C PRO A 508 -23.57 3.10 -23.05
N TYR A 509 -22.65 3.35 -22.11
CA TYR A 509 -21.25 2.96 -22.29
C TYR A 509 -21.09 1.48 -22.02
N GLN A 510 -20.70 0.74 -23.05
CA GLN A 510 -20.58 -0.71 -22.96
C GLN A 510 -19.53 -1.28 -23.91
N ALA A 511 -18.95 -2.41 -23.54
CA ALA A 511 -18.09 -3.23 -24.38
C ALA A 511 -18.42 -4.71 -24.20
N THR A 512 -18.09 -5.54 -25.19
CA THR A 512 -18.17 -7.00 -25.08
C THR A 512 -16.79 -7.58 -25.18
N TRP A 513 -16.29 -8.16 -24.09
CA TRP A 513 -15.06 -8.90 -24.08
C TRP A 513 -15.28 -10.27 -24.71
N LYS A 514 -14.75 -10.47 -25.92
CA LYS A 514 -14.89 -11.70 -26.67
C LYS A 514 -13.83 -12.71 -26.24
N GLY A 515 -14.24 -13.96 -26.09
CA GLY A 515 -13.29 -15.07 -26.01
C GLY A 515 -12.66 -15.30 -24.64
N VAL A 516 -13.28 -14.82 -23.55
CA VAL A 516 -12.76 -14.98 -22.19
C VAL A 516 -12.70 -16.46 -21.83
N THR A 517 -11.55 -16.92 -21.36
CA THR A 517 -11.31 -18.32 -21.00
C THR A 517 -11.59 -18.56 -19.52
N ASP A 518 -11.43 -19.79 -19.04
CA ASP A 518 -11.50 -20.07 -17.61
C ASP A 518 -10.40 -19.28 -16.86
N GLY A 519 -10.80 -18.54 -15.81
CA GLY A 519 -9.87 -17.72 -15.04
C GLY A 519 -10.57 -16.75 -14.07
N THR A 520 -9.75 -16.01 -13.32
CA THR A 520 -10.15 -14.84 -12.54
C THR A 520 -9.58 -13.61 -13.23
N TYR A 521 -10.40 -12.57 -13.37
CA TYR A 521 -10.05 -11.37 -14.12
C TYR A 521 -10.47 -10.13 -13.34
N TYR A 522 -9.65 -9.08 -13.38
CA TYR A 522 -9.97 -7.77 -12.80
C TYR A 522 -10.29 -6.81 -13.93
N VAL A 523 -11.48 -6.18 -13.88
CA VAL A 523 -11.97 -5.28 -14.93
C VAL A 523 -12.08 -3.86 -14.39
N THR A 524 -11.67 -2.89 -15.20
CA THR A 524 -11.84 -1.46 -14.92
C THR A 524 -12.42 -0.73 -16.13
N ALA A 525 -13.03 0.43 -15.89
CA ALA A 525 -13.43 1.38 -16.91
C ALA A 525 -12.70 2.70 -16.69
N ARG A 526 -12.27 3.38 -17.76
CA ARG A 526 -11.66 4.71 -17.70
C ARG A 526 -12.49 5.68 -18.51
N ALA A 527 -13.08 6.66 -17.83
CA ALA A 527 -13.80 7.75 -18.48
C ALA A 527 -12.86 8.92 -18.70
N THR A 528 -12.89 9.51 -19.90
CA THR A 528 -12.17 10.74 -20.25
C THR A 528 -13.18 11.78 -20.71
N ASP A 529 -13.11 12.99 -20.16
CA ASP A 529 -13.98 14.10 -20.55
C ASP A 529 -13.42 14.91 -21.72
N SER A 530 -14.22 15.86 -22.21
CA SER A 530 -13.90 16.75 -23.33
C SER A 530 -12.75 17.71 -23.07
N THR A 531 -12.28 17.84 -21.82
CA THR A 531 -11.14 18.66 -21.43
C THR A 531 -9.87 17.83 -21.22
N GLY A 532 -9.95 16.51 -21.39
CA GLY A 532 -8.85 15.57 -21.19
C GLY A 532 -8.72 15.02 -19.76
N SER A 533 -9.51 15.49 -18.79
CA SER A 533 -9.47 14.93 -17.43
C SER A 533 -10.11 13.53 -17.43
N ALA A 534 -9.55 12.62 -16.62
CA ALA A 534 -9.95 11.22 -16.66
C ALA A 534 -9.99 10.58 -15.27
N THR A 535 -10.80 9.53 -15.12
CA THR A 535 -10.89 8.71 -13.91
C THR A 535 -10.95 7.25 -14.30
N THR A 536 -10.22 6.40 -13.58
CA THR A 536 -10.39 4.94 -13.65
C THR A 536 -11.40 4.53 -12.57
N SER A 537 -12.32 3.61 -12.87
CA SER A 537 -13.27 3.08 -11.89
C SER A 537 -12.57 2.21 -10.85
N SER A 538 -13.23 1.94 -9.73
CA SER A 538 -12.85 0.81 -8.89
C SER A 538 -12.76 -0.48 -9.70
N MET A 539 -11.84 -1.37 -9.31
CA MET A 539 -11.72 -2.68 -9.92
C MET A 539 -12.97 -3.53 -9.65
N VAL A 540 -13.37 -4.32 -10.65
CA VAL A 540 -14.41 -5.34 -10.52
C VAL A 540 -13.79 -6.70 -10.84
N PRO A 541 -13.52 -7.54 -9.82
CA PRO A 541 -13.13 -8.92 -10.05
C PRO A 541 -14.32 -9.73 -10.58
N ILE A 542 -14.03 -10.60 -11.54
CA ILE A 542 -14.99 -11.56 -12.11
C ILE A 542 -14.33 -12.91 -12.31
N HIS A 543 -15.16 -13.94 -12.40
CA HIS A 543 -14.71 -15.31 -12.56
C HIS A 543 -15.40 -15.95 -13.75
N VAL A 544 -14.62 -16.56 -14.64
CA VAL A 544 -15.14 -17.42 -15.71
C VAL A 544 -14.78 -18.85 -15.35
N ASN A 545 -15.81 -19.67 -15.20
CA ASN A 545 -15.70 -21.05 -14.74
C ASN A 545 -16.18 -22.00 -15.81
N ARG A 546 -15.26 -22.81 -16.33
CA ARG A 546 -15.61 -23.89 -17.24
C ARG A 546 -16.47 -24.92 -16.52
N VAL A 547 -17.57 -25.29 -17.14
CA VAL A 547 -18.48 -26.33 -16.64
C VAL A 547 -18.30 -27.59 -17.49
N ARG A 548 -17.72 -28.65 -16.91
CA ARG A 548 -17.54 -29.97 -17.56
C ARG A 548 -17.81 -31.11 -16.58
N THR A 549 -18.20 -32.27 -17.11
CA THR A 549 -18.51 -33.49 -16.33
C THR A 549 -17.28 -34.05 -15.62
N HIS A 550 -17.38 -34.27 -14.31
CA HIS A 550 -16.33 -34.79 -13.42
C HIS A 550 -16.43 -36.32 -13.19
N SER A 551 -16.70 -37.08 -14.26
CA SER A 551 -17.02 -38.54 -14.29
C SER A 551 -16.68 -39.34 -13.01
N GLY A 552 -17.70 -39.64 -12.20
CA GLY A 552 -17.58 -40.48 -11.01
C GLY A 552 -17.09 -39.78 -9.73
N TRP A 553 -16.94 -38.45 -9.75
CA TRP A 553 -16.74 -37.60 -8.56
C TRP A 553 -18.02 -36.84 -8.23
N GLN A 554 -18.25 -36.55 -6.97
CA GLN A 554 -19.25 -35.60 -6.49
C GLN A 554 -18.56 -34.27 -6.20
N VAL A 555 -19.27 -33.15 -6.28
CA VAL A 555 -18.72 -31.82 -6.06
C VAL A 555 -19.71 -31.02 -5.23
N GLN A 556 -19.22 -30.29 -4.22
CA GLN A 556 -20.04 -29.34 -3.49
C GLN A 556 -19.17 -28.31 -2.78
N ASP A 557 -19.76 -27.16 -2.50
CA ASP A 557 -19.24 -26.27 -1.48
C ASP A 557 -19.60 -26.81 -0.09
N ILE A 558 -18.66 -26.66 0.82
CA ILE A 558 -18.81 -26.97 2.23
C ILE A 558 -19.00 -25.64 2.94
N GLY A 559 -19.95 -25.59 3.88
CA GLY A 559 -20.27 -24.38 4.60
C GLY A 559 -20.73 -23.24 3.70
N GLU A 560 -20.67 -22.02 4.25
CA GLU A 560 -21.00 -20.81 3.51
C GLU A 560 -19.73 -20.26 2.84
N VAL A 561 -19.71 -20.35 1.50
CA VAL A 561 -18.63 -19.78 0.69
C VAL A 561 -19.08 -18.46 0.09
N PRO A 562 -18.25 -17.40 0.13
CA PRO A 562 -18.62 -16.09 -0.42
C PRO A 562 -18.68 -16.07 -1.95
N ILE A 563 -17.90 -16.92 -2.61
CA ILE A 563 -17.92 -17.12 -4.07
C ILE A 563 -18.14 -18.61 -4.33
N PRO A 564 -19.19 -19.01 -5.07
CA PRO A 564 -19.46 -20.41 -5.37
C PRO A 564 -18.24 -21.10 -6.00
N GLY A 565 -17.90 -22.28 -5.47
CA GLY A 565 -16.79 -23.08 -5.98
C GLY A 565 -17.07 -23.67 -7.35
N ASN A 566 -16.02 -24.15 -8.00
CA ASN A 566 -16.14 -24.84 -9.29
C ASN A 566 -15.14 -25.96 -9.45
N THR A 567 -15.57 -27.05 -10.10
CA THR A 567 -14.71 -28.16 -10.50
C THR A 567 -14.91 -28.46 -11.98
N ALA A 568 -13.82 -28.44 -12.74
CA ALA A 568 -13.78 -28.86 -14.13
C ALA A 568 -12.76 -29.99 -14.33
N LEU A 569 -13.08 -30.97 -15.18
CA LEU A 569 -12.17 -32.04 -15.58
C LEU A 569 -11.93 -31.98 -17.09
N LYS A 570 -10.66 -31.89 -17.49
CA LYS A 570 -10.23 -31.93 -18.91
C LYS A 570 -8.94 -32.73 -19.04
N ASP A 571 -8.95 -33.73 -19.90
CA ASP A 571 -7.76 -34.55 -20.24
C ASP A 571 -7.03 -35.11 -19.00
N GLY A 572 -7.81 -35.53 -17.98
CA GLY A 572 -7.28 -36.07 -16.72
C GLY A 572 -6.77 -35.03 -15.72
N VAL A 573 -6.94 -33.73 -16.01
CA VAL A 573 -6.58 -32.62 -15.13
C VAL A 573 -7.84 -31.99 -14.55
N PHE A 574 -7.91 -31.96 -13.23
CA PHE A 574 -8.92 -31.20 -12.48
C PHE A 574 -8.48 -29.75 -12.37
N THR A 575 -9.39 -28.81 -12.63
CA THR A 575 -9.30 -27.41 -12.22
C THR A 575 -10.34 -27.18 -11.15
N ILE A 576 -9.89 -26.86 -9.94
CA ILE A 576 -10.75 -26.67 -8.77
C ILE A 576 -10.58 -25.24 -8.31
N LYS A 577 -11.70 -24.57 -8.07
CA LYS A 577 -11.74 -23.22 -7.55
C LYS A 577 -12.57 -23.17 -6.29
N GLY A 578 -12.07 -22.46 -5.29
CA GLY A 578 -12.73 -22.34 -3.99
C GLY A 578 -12.47 -20.99 -3.35
N SER A 579 -13.47 -20.53 -2.60
CA SER A 579 -13.37 -19.42 -1.67
C SER A 579 -13.59 -19.95 -0.24
N GLY A 580 -13.82 -19.07 0.73
CA GLY A 580 -14.01 -19.48 2.12
C GLY A 580 -12.71 -19.79 2.83
N LYS A 581 -12.79 -20.41 4.01
CA LYS A 581 -11.63 -20.77 4.83
C LYS A 581 -11.79 -22.15 5.48
N ILE A 582 -10.77 -22.99 5.37
CA ILE A 582 -10.66 -24.23 6.14
C ILE A 582 -10.27 -23.88 7.59
N ALA A 583 -11.27 -23.60 8.42
CA ALA A 583 -11.12 -23.11 9.80
C ALA A 583 -11.52 -24.13 10.88
N GLY A 584 -11.80 -25.38 10.52
CA GLY A 584 -12.19 -26.43 11.44
C GLY A 584 -13.69 -26.48 11.70
N TRP A 585 -14.19 -25.95 12.82
CA TRP A 585 -15.60 -26.17 13.22
C TRP A 585 -16.63 -25.47 12.33
N ASN A 586 -16.21 -24.47 11.57
CA ASN A 586 -17.03 -23.78 10.58
C ASN A 586 -16.18 -23.64 9.31
N ASP A 587 -15.72 -24.77 8.75
CA ASP A 587 -14.99 -24.73 7.50
C ASP A 587 -15.90 -24.30 6.34
N SER A 588 -15.32 -23.54 5.41
CA SER A 588 -15.96 -23.24 4.14
C SER A 588 -14.97 -23.32 2.99
N PHE A 589 -15.27 -24.14 1.98
CA PHE A 589 -14.35 -24.41 0.86
C PHE A 589 -15.04 -25.22 -0.24
N HIS A 590 -14.38 -25.39 -1.39
CA HIS A 590 -14.89 -26.25 -2.47
C HIS A 590 -14.28 -27.65 -2.44
N PHE A 591 -15.11 -28.70 -2.53
CA PHE A 591 -14.70 -30.09 -2.38
C PHE A 591 -15.16 -30.98 -3.55
N ALA A 592 -14.21 -31.63 -4.23
CA ALA A 592 -14.48 -32.67 -5.22
C ALA A 592 -14.10 -34.05 -4.65
N TYR A 593 -15.06 -34.95 -4.47
CA TYR A 593 -14.90 -36.10 -3.60
C TYR A 593 -15.56 -37.42 -4.08
N LYS A 594 -15.18 -38.51 -3.41
CA LYS A 594 -15.82 -39.83 -3.47
C LYS A 594 -16.17 -40.30 -2.05
N SER A 595 -17.29 -41.02 -1.92
CA SER A 595 -17.63 -41.73 -0.68
C SER A 595 -16.94 -43.10 -0.63
N VAL A 596 -16.16 -43.34 0.41
CA VAL A 596 -15.47 -44.60 0.68
C VAL A 596 -15.77 -45.08 2.10
N GLY A 597 -15.24 -46.24 2.50
CA GLY A 597 -15.46 -46.80 3.82
C GLY A 597 -14.76 -48.14 3.95
N PHE A 598 -14.30 -48.47 5.15
CA PHE A 598 -13.59 -49.72 5.40
C PHE A 598 -14.56 -50.91 5.35
N SER A 599 -14.20 -51.92 4.57
CA SER A 599 -14.86 -53.22 4.51
C SER A 599 -14.41 -54.15 5.65
N LYS A 600 -13.21 -53.94 6.20
CA LYS A 600 -12.65 -54.72 7.33
C LYS A 600 -11.67 -53.90 8.17
N ARG A 601 -11.46 -54.30 9.43
CA ARG A 601 -10.43 -53.71 10.30
C ARG A 601 -9.03 -53.95 9.70
N GLY A 602 -8.13 -52.99 9.87
CA GLY A 602 -6.79 -53.06 9.28
C GLY A 602 -6.72 -52.69 7.79
N GLU A 603 -7.86 -52.43 7.12
CA GLU A 603 -7.86 -51.93 5.74
C GLU A 603 -7.23 -50.53 5.66
N VAL A 604 -6.54 -50.30 4.54
CA VAL A 604 -5.89 -49.03 4.22
C VAL A 604 -6.56 -48.48 2.97
N ILE A 605 -6.97 -47.22 3.02
CA ILE A 605 -7.46 -46.48 1.87
C ILE A 605 -6.55 -45.27 1.71
N GLU A 606 -6.16 -44.94 0.49
CA GLU A 606 -5.32 -43.78 0.23
C GLU A 606 -5.81 -42.97 -0.97
N ILE A 607 -5.49 -41.68 -0.96
CA ILE A 607 -5.56 -40.81 -2.13
C ILE A 607 -4.17 -40.29 -2.45
N THR A 608 -3.83 -40.32 -3.74
CA THR A 608 -2.64 -39.68 -4.30
C THR A 608 -3.06 -38.72 -5.40
N ALA A 609 -2.45 -37.53 -5.43
CA ALA A 609 -2.66 -36.56 -6.51
C ALA A 609 -1.37 -35.77 -6.76
N ARG A 610 -1.15 -35.34 -8.01
CA ARG A 610 -0.13 -34.34 -8.33
C ARG A 610 -0.81 -32.97 -8.37
N LEU A 611 -0.45 -32.09 -7.44
CA LEU A 611 -0.83 -30.68 -7.46
C LEU A 611 0.09 -29.96 -8.45
N ASP A 612 -0.45 -29.64 -9.62
CA ASP A 612 0.28 -29.02 -10.72
C ASP A 612 0.50 -27.52 -10.48
N SER A 613 -0.52 -26.82 -9.97
CA SER A 613 -0.47 -25.38 -9.66
C SER A 613 -1.49 -24.99 -8.60
N VAL A 614 -1.22 -23.88 -7.90
CA VAL A 614 -2.15 -23.18 -7.00
C VAL A 614 -1.89 -21.68 -7.15
N SER A 615 -2.95 -20.88 -7.34
CA SER A 615 -2.84 -19.44 -7.54
C SER A 615 -2.42 -18.69 -6.26
N LYS A 616 -1.54 -17.70 -6.39
CA LYS A 616 -1.08 -16.82 -5.30
C LYS A 616 -2.01 -15.61 -5.11
N ASN A 617 -3.27 -15.85 -4.74
CA ASN A 617 -4.27 -14.77 -4.63
C ASN A 617 -4.34 -14.19 -3.21
N HIS A 618 -4.13 -15.03 -2.21
CA HIS A 618 -4.08 -14.67 -0.81
C HIS A 618 -3.12 -15.60 -0.09
N VAL A 619 -2.50 -15.10 0.97
CA VAL A 619 -1.66 -15.94 1.82
C VAL A 619 -2.50 -16.92 2.62
N ASP A 620 -1.87 -18.02 2.96
CA ASP A 620 -2.39 -19.21 3.61
C ASP A 620 -3.53 -19.96 2.91
N ALA A 621 -4.06 -19.45 1.80
CA ALA A 621 -4.95 -20.20 0.92
C ALA A 621 -4.30 -21.53 0.51
N VAL A 622 -5.07 -22.61 0.62
CA VAL A 622 -4.54 -23.97 0.53
C VAL A 622 -5.31 -24.79 -0.50
N ALA A 623 -4.55 -25.58 -1.27
CA ALA A 623 -5.08 -26.58 -2.18
C ALA A 623 -4.45 -27.94 -1.86
N GLY A 624 -5.26 -29.00 -1.81
CA GLY A 624 -4.74 -30.30 -1.42
C GLY A 624 -5.72 -31.45 -1.52
N ILE A 625 -5.34 -32.56 -0.87
CA ILE A 625 -6.14 -33.77 -0.72
C ILE A 625 -6.65 -33.86 0.72
N MET A 626 -7.90 -34.28 0.90
CA MET A 626 -8.57 -34.33 2.19
C MET A 626 -9.32 -35.65 2.37
N VAL A 627 -9.29 -36.15 3.61
CA VAL A 627 -10.22 -37.17 4.12
C VAL A 627 -11.02 -36.55 5.26
N ARG A 628 -12.35 -36.58 5.15
CA ARG A 628 -13.27 -36.03 6.15
C ARG A 628 -14.40 -37.00 6.47
N GLN A 629 -14.88 -36.97 7.72
CA GLN A 629 -15.91 -37.87 8.23
C GLN A 629 -17.22 -37.75 7.47
N ASP A 630 -17.72 -36.52 7.35
CA ASP A 630 -18.99 -36.19 6.73
C ASP A 630 -18.86 -34.90 5.90
N LEU A 631 -19.96 -34.28 5.48
CA LEU A 631 -19.96 -33.10 4.62
C LEU A 631 -20.39 -31.82 5.36
N GLU A 632 -20.55 -31.90 6.68
CA GLU A 632 -20.94 -30.77 7.51
C GLU A 632 -19.74 -29.87 7.82
N PRO A 633 -19.93 -28.54 7.97
CA PRO A 633 -18.83 -27.59 8.20
C PRO A 633 -17.96 -27.87 9.43
N ASN A 634 -18.44 -28.69 10.37
CA ASN A 634 -17.75 -29.07 11.59
C ASN A 634 -17.16 -30.48 11.55
N SER A 635 -17.05 -31.09 10.36
CA SER A 635 -16.57 -32.45 10.20
C SER A 635 -15.13 -32.62 10.71
N PRO A 636 -14.82 -33.68 11.46
CA PRO A 636 -13.44 -34.12 11.65
C PRO A 636 -12.78 -34.42 10.30
N PHE A 637 -11.53 -34.01 10.12
CA PHE A 637 -10.79 -34.25 8.88
C PHE A 637 -9.27 -34.26 9.08
N MET A 638 -8.59 -34.85 8.10
CA MET A 638 -7.16 -34.69 7.84
C MET A 638 -6.97 -34.22 6.40
N MET A 639 -6.11 -33.23 6.19
CA MET A 639 -5.76 -32.71 4.87
C MET A 639 -4.24 -32.63 4.72
N ALA A 640 -3.75 -33.00 3.53
CA ALA A 640 -2.42 -32.69 3.06
C ALA A 640 -2.54 -31.71 1.89
N GLY A 641 -1.99 -30.51 2.03
CA GLY A 641 -2.11 -29.46 1.01
C GLY A 641 -0.86 -28.63 0.86
N ILE A 642 -0.89 -27.68 -0.07
CA ILE A 642 0.16 -26.69 -0.28
C ILE A 642 -0.49 -25.30 -0.40
N GLY A 643 0.12 -24.31 0.24
CA GLY A 643 -0.30 -22.90 0.20
C GLY A 643 0.88 -21.95 0.38
N TYR A 644 0.65 -20.64 0.18
CA TYR A 644 1.67 -19.61 0.38
C TYR A 644 1.63 -19.06 1.81
N SER A 645 2.66 -19.24 2.62
CA SER A 645 2.72 -18.66 3.97
C SER A 645 3.17 -17.19 3.95
N ALA A 646 2.66 -16.40 4.90
CA ALA A 646 3.03 -15.00 5.12
C ALA A 646 3.79 -14.75 6.44
N SER A 647 3.88 -15.74 7.33
CA SER A 647 4.37 -15.46 8.68
C SER A 647 5.90 -15.43 8.72
N ASN A 648 6.45 -14.47 9.45
CA ASN A 648 7.87 -14.44 9.82
C ASN A 648 8.25 -15.67 10.69
N GLU A 649 7.26 -16.25 11.37
CA GLU A 649 7.43 -17.43 12.22
C GLU A 649 7.50 -18.73 11.40
N ASP A 650 6.69 -18.91 10.35
CA ASP A 650 6.71 -20.13 9.52
C ASP A 650 7.61 -20.01 8.27
N GLY A 651 8.12 -18.82 8.00
CA GLY A 651 8.89 -18.48 6.80
C GLY A 651 7.99 -18.29 5.59
N SER A 652 8.11 -17.14 4.94
CA SER A 652 7.36 -16.78 3.74
C SER A 652 7.59 -17.74 2.57
N GLY A 653 6.62 -17.80 1.67
CA GLY A 653 6.68 -18.63 0.45
C GLY A 653 5.85 -19.91 0.53
N ARG A 654 6.00 -20.77 -0.47
CA ARG A 654 5.14 -21.95 -0.64
C ARG A 654 5.52 -23.04 0.37
N ARG A 655 4.54 -23.54 1.14
CA ARG A 655 4.70 -24.55 2.18
C ARG A 655 3.65 -25.64 2.04
N ALA A 656 4.04 -26.88 2.31
CA ALA A 656 3.09 -27.96 2.52
C ALA A 656 2.47 -27.83 3.92
N LYS A 657 1.19 -28.18 4.02
CA LYS A 657 0.38 -28.07 5.23
C LYS A 657 -0.30 -29.40 5.52
N ALA A 658 -0.15 -29.88 6.76
CA ALA A 658 -0.94 -30.96 7.33
C ALA A 658 -1.98 -30.36 8.29
N ILE A 659 -3.23 -30.23 7.82
CA ILE A 659 -4.32 -29.60 8.58
C ILE A 659 -5.21 -30.69 9.15
N ARG A 660 -5.48 -30.65 10.45
CA ARG A 660 -6.26 -31.69 11.14
C ARG A 660 -7.20 -31.14 12.19
N VAL A 661 -8.38 -31.72 12.25
CA VAL A 661 -9.44 -31.39 13.21
C VAL A 661 -9.99 -32.68 13.79
N ALA A 662 -9.84 -32.86 15.10
CA ALA A 662 -10.38 -34.00 15.82
C ALA A 662 -11.85 -33.79 16.18
N SER A 663 -12.58 -34.87 16.49
CA SER A 663 -14.03 -34.83 16.80
C SER A 663 -14.45 -33.97 18.00
N ASN A 664 -13.51 -33.53 18.83
CA ASN A 664 -13.71 -32.65 19.97
C ASN A 664 -12.97 -31.30 19.85
N GLY A 665 -12.20 -31.08 18.78
CA GLY A 665 -11.41 -29.87 18.57
C GLY A 665 -12.18 -28.82 17.78
N ARG A 666 -12.22 -27.58 18.26
CA ARG A 666 -12.87 -26.45 17.55
C ARG A 666 -11.94 -25.73 16.58
N THR A 667 -10.64 -25.87 16.76
CA THR A 667 -9.61 -25.18 15.97
C THR A 667 -8.75 -26.22 15.24
N PRO A 668 -8.41 -26.00 13.96
CA PRO A 668 -7.53 -26.89 13.24
C PRO A 668 -6.11 -26.79 13.81
N SER A 669 -5.46 -27.94 13.93
CA SER A 669 -4.01 -27.98 14.12
C SER A 669 -3.35 -28.03 12.75
N VAL A 670 -2.42 -27.10 12.50
CA VAL A 670 -1.72 -26.98 11.22
C VAL A 670 -0.25 -27.29 11.45
N GLY A 671 0.26 -28.34 10.80
CA GLY A 671 1.69 -28.59 10.67
C GLY A 671 2.19 -28.04 9.34
N VAL A 672 3.35 -27.37 9.33
CA VAL A 672 3.98 -26.81 8.13
C VAL A 672 5.25 -27.57 7.76
N TRP A 673 5.50 -27.73 6.46
CA TRP A 673 6.71 -28.36 5.93
C TRP A 673 7.17 -27.68 4.62
N PRO A 674 8.47 -27.42 4.42
CA PRO A 674 9.56 -27.50 5.40
C PRO A 674 9.27 -26.61 6.61
N ALA A 675 9.88 -26.92 7.75
CA ALA A 675 9.60 -26.20 8.99
C ALA A 675 10.04 -24.73 8.90
N ALA A 676 9.55 -23.92 9.83
CA ALA A 676 10.04 -22.56 10.08
C ALA A 676 11.57 -22.47 9.99
N GLY A 677 12.06 -21.46 9.25
CA GLY A 677 13.50 -21.22 9.06
C GLY A 677 14.20 -22.13 8.03
N GLN A 678 13.47 -23.04 7.37
CA GLN A 678 13.98 -23.79 6.22
C GLN A 678 13.50 -23.15 4.91
N ASP A 679 14.22 -23.40 3.81
CA ASP A 679 13.86 -22.88 2.49
C ASP A 679 12.44 -23.32 2.08
N PRO A 680 11.63 -22.44 1.49
CA PRO A 680 10.30 -22.78 0.99
C PRO A 680 10.35 -23.78 -0.16
N LEU A 681 9.20 -24.39 -0.44
CA LEU A 681 9.02 -25.20 -1.63
C LEU A 681 9.25 -24.35 -2.89
N GLY A 682 9.96 -24.90 -3.88
CA GLY A 682 10.12 -24.25 -5.17
C GLY A 682 8.82 -24.21 -5.98
N GLU A 683 8.75 -23.31 -6.96
CA GLU A 683 7.58 -23.17 -7.84
C GLU A 683 7.51 -24.27 -8.91
N LYS A 684 7.08 -25.46 -8.49
CA LYS A 684 6.90 -26.63 -9.36
C LYS A 684 5.74 -27.51 -8.90
N PRO A 685 5.34 -28.51 -9.71
CA PRO A 685 4.38 -29.53 -9.28
C PRO A 685 4.90 -30.38 -8.12
N TYR A 686 4.00 -30.78 -7.23
CA TYR A 686 4.29 -31.70 -6.12
C TYR A 686 3.24 -32.80 -6.04
N TRP A 687 3.67 -33.96 -5.56
CA TRP A 687 2.80 -35.08 -5.27
C TRP A 687 2.38 -35.06 -3.81
N LEU A 688 1.09 -35.23 -3.57
CA LEU A 688 0.48 -35.37 -2.26
C LEU A 688 -0.07 -36.78 -2.11
N ARG A 689 0.13 -37.38 -0.95
CA ARG A 689 -0.45 -38.68 -0.57
C ARG A 689 -1.01 -38.61 0.83
N LEU A 690 -2.24 -39.11 1.01
CA LEU A 690 -2.90 -39.19 2.31
C LEU A 690 -3.41 -40.62 2.50
N VAL A 691 -2.86 -41.28 3.52
CA VAL A 691 -3.14 -42.67 3.88
C VAL A 691 -4.07 -42.67 5.09
N CYS A 692 -5.11 -43.50 5.04
CA CYS A 692 -6.14 -43.65 6.06
C CYS A 692 -6.26 -45.14 6.41
N ARG A 693 -5.94 -45.52 7.65
CA ARG A 693 -5.90 -46.92 8.12
C ARG A 693 -6.90 -47.14 9.25
N SER A 694 -7.74 -48.17 9.11
CA SER A 694 -8.57 -48.65 10.21
C SER A 694 -7.72 -49.41 11.23
N LEU A 695 -7.73 -49.03 12.51
CA LEU A 695 -6.95 -49.72 13.53
C LEU A 695 -7.56 -51.11 13.87
N PRO A 696 -6.74 -52.16 14.05
CA PRO A 696 -7.21 -53.47 14.51
C PRO A 696 -7.95 -53.41 15.86
N SER A 697 -7.51 -52.53 16.75
CA SER A 697 -8.11 -52.28 18.07
C SER A 697 -9.51 -51.64 18.01
N GLY A 698 -9.89 -51.02 16.88
CA GLY A 698 -11.10 -50.19 16.75
C GLY A 698 -10.96 -48.80 17.39
N GLY A 699 -11.99 -47.97 17.25
CA GLY A 699 -12.10 -46.63 17.86
C GLY A 699 -11.54 -45.49 17.00
N ASP A 700 -10.27 -45.57 16.60
CA ASP A 700 -9.59 -44.50 15.85
C ASP A 700 -9.24 -44.92 14.42
N THR A 701 -9.14 -43.91 13.55
CA THR A 701 -8.55 -44.03 12.23
C THR A 701 -7.20 -43.31 12.21
N GLU A 702 -6.17 -44.00 11.73
CA GLU A 702 -4.82 -43.45 11.63
C GLU A 702 -4.62 -42.78 10.27
N PHE A 703 -4.06 -41.57 10.30
CA PHE A 703 -3.77 -40.77 9.12
C PHE A 703 -2.29 -40.47 8.99
N GLU A 704 -1.75 -40.62 7.78
CA GLU A 704 -0.41 -40.17 7.41
C GLU A 704 -0.45 -39.34 6.13
N ALA A 705 0.08 -38.12 6.21
CA ALA A 705 0.20 -37.19 5.10
C ALA A 705 1.65 -37.15 4.60
N PHE A 706 1.81 -37.21 3.28
CA PHE A 706 3.11 -37.19 2.62
C PHE A 706 3.17 -36.21 1.46
N LEU A 707 4.37 -35.71 1.20
CA LEU A 707 4.73 -34.89 0.05
C LEU A 707 5.87 -35.57 -0.73
N SER A 708 5.89 -35.41 -2.04
CA SER A 708 7.04 -35.80 -2.87
C SER A 708 7.24 -34.84 -4.03
N SER A 709 8.51 -34.55 -4.36
CA SER A 709 8.86 -33.78 -5.56
C SER A 709 8.95 -34.62 -6.83
N ASN A 710 8.98 -35.96 -6.72
CA ASN A 710 9.27 -36.86 -7.84
C ASN A 710 8.43 -38.15 -7.86
N SER A 711 7.47 -38.31 -6.94
CA SER A 711 6.65 -39.52 -6.70
C SER A 711 7.37 -40.78 -6.22
N LEU A 712 8.70 -40.72 -6.04
CA LEU A 712 9.53 -41.85 -5.61
C LEU A 712 9.94 -41.71 -4.14
N ASN A 713 10.42 -40.52 -3.76
CA ASN A 713 10.86 -40.22 -2.40
C ASN A 713 9.77 -39.41 -1.69
N TRP A 714 9.28 -39.92 -0.56
CA TRP A 714 8.15 -39.34 0.16
C TRP A 714 8.57 -38.86 1.54
N ASP A 715 8.36 -37.58 1.80
CA ASP A 715 8.54 -36.97 3.11
C ASP A 715 7.21 -37.01 3.86
N ARG A 716 7.20 -37.53 5.09
CA ARG A 716 6.01 -37.48 5.95
C ARG A 716 5.87 -36.09 6.55
N ILE A 717 4.78 -35.41 6.22
CA ILE A 717 4.50 -34.03 6.64
C ILE A 717 3.46 -33.94 7.75
N GLY A 718 2.75 -35.03 8.06
CA GLY A 718 1.78 -35.07 9.14
C GLY A 718 1.38 -36.48 9.54
N TYR A 719 0.99 -36.64 10.81
CA TYR A 719 0.45 -37.86 11.40
C TYR A 719 -0.64 -37.46 12.40
N GLU A 720 -1.76 -38.19 12.42
CA GLU A 720 -2.79 -38.01 13.44
C GLU A 720 -3.65 -39.25 13.62
N ARG A 721 -4.27 -39.39 14.80
CA ARG A 721 -5.37 -40.33 15.03
C ARG A 721 -6.66 -39.57 15.24
N ILE A 722 -7.63 -39.82 14.38
CA ILE A 722 -8.93 -39.15 14.44
C ILE A 722 -10.02 -40.21 14.56
N VAL A 723 -10.91 -40.03 15.55
CA VAL A 723 -12.13 -40.82 15.70
C VAL A 723 -13.09 -40.47 14.57
N MET A 724 -13.24 -41.39 13.61
CA MET A 724 -14.24 -41.32 12.54
C MET A 724 -15.46 -42.15 12.96
N ARG A 725 -16.56 -41.49 13.34
CA ARG A 725 -17.76 -42.14 13.91
C ARG A 725 -18.68 -42.77 12.87
N THR A 726 -18.29 -42.75 11.60
CA THR A 726 -19.09 -43.21 10.47
C THR A 726 -18.43 -44.40 9.77
N GLY A 727 -19.24 -45.36 9.28
CA GLY A 727 -18.75 -46.48 8.47
C GLY A 727 -18.36 -46.07 7.04
N ARG A 728 -18.73 -44.85 6.62
CA ARG A 728 -18.36 -44.24 5.35
C ARG A 728 -17.85 -42.82 5.59
N PHE A 729 -16.85 -42.43 4.84
CA PHE A 729 -16.23 -41.12 4.89
C PHE A 729 -15.93 -40.63 3.46
N TYR A 730 -15.50 -39.38 3.33
CA TYR A 730 -15.30 -38.73 2.05
C TYR A 730 -13.82 -38.45 1.82
N ILE A 731 -13.34 -38.76 0.61
CA ILE A 731 -11.95 -38.59 0.21
C ILE A 731 -11.90 -37.82 -1.12
N GLY A 732 -11.05 -36.79 -1.20
CA GLY A 732 -11.03 -35.96 -2.39
C GLY A 732 -10.07 -34.77 -2.38
N LEU A 733 -10.35 -33.83 -3.27
CA LEU A 733 -9.57 -32.62 -3.55
C LEU A 733 -10.29 -31.41 -2.94
N ALA A 734 -9.57 -30.60 -2.19
CA ALA A 734 -10.10 -29.44 -1.46
C ALA A 734 -9.30 -28.17 -1.80
N VAL A 735 -10.02 -27.05 -1.99
CA VAL A 735 -9.44 -25.72 -2.25
C VAL A 735 -10.23 -24.66 -1.50
N ASP A 736 -9.54 -23.78 -0.78
CA ASP A 736 -10.12 -22.62 -0.10
C ASP A 736 -9.50 -21.29 -0.57
N GLY A 737 -10.10 -20.18 -0.13
CA GLY A 737 -9.59 -18.82 -0.37
C GLY A 737 -8.77 -18.24 0.78
N ASN A 738 -8.74 -18.91 1.94
CA ASN A 738 -8.40 -18.34 3.25
C ASN A 738 -9.11 -16.99 3.51
N GLN A 739 -10.44 -16.99 3.36
CA GLN A 739 -11.28 -15.81 3.58
C GLN A 739 -11.03 -15.18 4.96
N GLU A 740 -10.62 -13.92 4.96
CA GLU A 740 -10.54 -13.09 6.16
C GLU A 740 -11.92 -12.53 6.53
N PRO A 741 -12.19 -12.15 7.78
CA PRO A 741 -13.46 -11.57 8.19
C PRO A 741 -13.60 -10.11 7.74
N ASN A 742 -13.38 -9.81 6.45
CA ASN A 742 -13.50 -8.49 5.83
C ASN A 742 -14.42 -8.56 4.60
N GLY A 743 -14.65 -7.42 3.95
CA GLY A 743 -15.56 -7.27 2.81
C GLY A 743 -14.97 -7.64 1.45
N VAL A 744 -13.79 -8.26 1.40
CA VAL A 744 -13.13 -8.66 0.15
C VAL A 744 -13.04 -10.18 0.07
N HIS A 745 -13.44 -10.73 -1.07
CA HIS A 745 -13.44 -12.17 -1.28
C HIS A 745 -12.28 -12.64 -2.13
N THR A 746 -11.79 -13.84 -1.80
CA THR A 746 -10.65 -14.49 -2.46
C THR A 746 -11.12 -15.76 -3.16
N TYR A 747 -10.63 -15.99 -4.38
CA TYR A 747 -10.99 -17.16 -5.18
C TYR A 747 -9.75 -17.88 -5.69
N THR A 748 -9.33 -18.92 -4.98
CA THR A 748 -8.13 -19.69 -5.31
C THR A 748 -8.43 -20.68 -6.41
N THR A 749 -7.56 -20.76 -7.41
CA THR A 749 -7.58 -21.79 -8.45
C THR A 749 -6.43 -22.76 -8.25
N ALA A 750 -6.71 -24.06 -8.29
CA ALA A 750 -5.70 -25.11 -8.26
C ALA A 750 -5.95 -26.14 -9.35
N THR A 751 -4.86 -26.72 -9.86
CA THR A 751 -4.94 -27.80 -10.86
C THR A 751 -4.30 -29.08 -10.36
N PHE A 752 -4.99 -30.20 -10.54
CA PHE A 752 -4.53 -31.52 -10.10
C PHE A 752 -4.55 -32.52 -11.25
N SER A 753 -3.49 -33.32 -11.37
CA SER A 753 -3.43 -34.45 -12.30
C SER A 753 -3.12 -35.74 -11.55
N LEU A 754 -3.29 -36.87 -12.25
CA LEU A 754 -2.91 -38.21 -11.75
C LEU A 754 -3.60 -38.58 -10.42
N VAL A 755 -4.84 -38.12 -10.24
CA VAL A 755 -5.65 -38.33 -9.03
C VAL A 755 -6.11 -39.79 -8.96
N LYS A 756 -5.73 -40.50 -7.90
CA LYS A 756 -6.06 -41.91 -7.67
C LYS A 756 -6.53 -42.14 -6.24
N VAL A 757 -7.58 -42.95 -6.08
CA VAL A 757 -8.03 -43.48 -4.79
C VAL A 757 -7.82 -44.99 -4.82
N ASN A 758 -6.97 -45.50 -3.93
CA ASN A 758 -6.63 -46.93 -3.84
C ASN A 758 -7.19 -47.53 -2.53
N ARG A 759 -7.50 -48.83 -2.56
CA ARG A 759 -7.95 -49.64 -1.43
C ARG A 759 -7.07 -50.88 -1.30
#